data_AF-A0A6J0DX44-F1
#
_entry.id   AF-A0A6J0DX44-F1
#
_cell.length_a   1.000
_cell.length_b   1.000
_cell.length_c   1.000
_cell.angle_alpha   90.00
_cell.angle_beta   90.00
_cell.angle_gamma   90.00
#
_symmetry.space_group_name_H-M   'P 1'
#
loop_
_entity.id
_entity.type
_entity.pdbx_description
1 polymer ?
#
loop_
_entity_poly.entity_id
_entity_poly.type
_entity_poly.pdbx_seq_one_letter_code
_entity_poly.pdbx_strand_id
1 'polypeptide(L)'
;MDTMLKSSPQTQQRSNHSDQETSLWSSGFGMKLEAITPFLGKYRPFMGRCCQTCTPKSWESLFHRSIMDLGFCNVILVKEENTRFRGWLVRRLCYFLWSLEQHIPTSSDASQKIMENTGVQNLLAGRVPGGSGEGQAPDLVMKEVQRILGHIQATLCPFLLRLFSWALLWFLNRLFLNVQLHKGQMKMVHKAVQEGSPLVFLSTHKSLLDGFLLPFVLFSQGLGVVRVALDPRTCSPALRALLRKLGGLFLPPEANLSLDSSDGILARAVVRATVEQLLASGQPLLIFLEEPPGYPGPRLSALGQAWLGLVVQVVQEGIIPDATLVPVAIAYDLVPDAPCDMNHDLAPLGLWTGALAVFRKLGNCWGCNRRACVRVHLAQPFSLQEYAINARSCWGSRQTLEHLLQPIVLGECSVVPDTEKEQEWTPSTGLLLTLKEEDQLLVRRLSRHVLSASVASSAVMSTAIMATLLLLKHQKGVVLSQLLGEFSWLTEETLLRGFDVGFSGQLRCLAQHTLSLLRAHVVLLRVHQGDLVVVPRPGPGLTHLARLSMELLPTFLSEAVGACAVRGLLAGRVPPEGPWELQGIELLSQNELYRQILLLLHLLPQDLLLPQPCQSSYCSCQEVLDRLIQCGLLVAEETPGSRPACDTGRQHLSAKLLWKPSGDFTDSESDDFEEPGGRCFRLSQQSRCPDFFLFLCRLLSPILKAFAQAAAFLHLGQLPDSEVGYSQQLFEFLQACAQEEGIFECADPNLAISAIWTFKDLGVLQQMPSPAGPQLHLSPTFASRDNQDKLEQFIRQFICS
;
A
#
# COMPACT_ATOMS: atom_id res chain seq x y z
N MET A 1 -36.13 33.12 -57.55
CA MET A 1 -34.87 32.35 -57.65
C MET A 1 -34.48 31.93 -56.24
N ASP A 2 -35.30 31.16 -55.53
CA ASP A 2 -35.54 29.71 -55.70
C ASP A 2 -34.22 28.95 -55.56
N THR A 3 -33.96 28.09 -54.57
CA THR A 3 -34.82 27.03 -54.02
C THR A 3 -34.23 26.47 -52.71
N MET A 4 -35.09 26.01 -51.80
CA MET A 4 -34.78 25.10 -50.70
C MET A 4 -34.34 23.72 -51.21
N LEU A 5 -33.51 22.98 -50.44
CA LEU A 5 -33.66 21.52 -50.26
C LEU A 5 -32.81 20.94 -49.09
N LYS A 6 -33.55 20.45 -48.10
CA LYS A 6 -33.32 19.37 -47.12
C LYS A 6 -31.99 18.60 -47.16
N SER A 7 -31.33 18.51 -46.01
CA SER A 7 -30.39 17.44 -45.65
C SER A 7 -31.11 16.34 -44.83
N SER A 8 -30.97 15.08 -45.26
CA SER A 8 -31.24 13.88 -44.46
C SER A 8 -29.90 13.20 -44.11
N PRO A 9 -29.82 12.39 -43.03
CA PRO A 9 -28.56 11.87 -42.53
C PRO A 9 -28.19 10.55 -43.22
N GLN A 10 -26.96 10.45 -43.72
CA GLN A 10 -26.39 9.18 -44.15
C GLN A 10 -25.80 8.42 -42.95
N THR A 11 -26.36 7.24 -42.77
CA THR A 11 -25.96 6.09 -41.95
C THR A 11 -24.45 5.89 -41.88
N GLN A 12 -23.86 6.10 -40.70
CA GLN A 12 -22.50 5.66 -40.38
C GLN A 12 -22.47 4.12 -40.31
N GLN A 13 -21.75 3.49 -41.24
CA GLN A 13 -21.39 2.09 -41.21
C GLN A 13 -20.61 1.79 -39.91
N ARG A 14 -21.19 0.96 -39.04
CA ARG A 14 -20.45 0.24 -37.99
C ARG A 14 -19.48 -0.73 -38.68
N SER A 15 -18.19 -0.42 -38.65
CA SER A 15 -17.13 -1.31 -39.15
C SER A 15 -16.85 -2.46 -38.16
N ASN A 16 -16.79 -3.66 -38.73
CA ASN A 16 -16.46 -4.93 -38.10
C ASN A 16 -14.98 -5.01 -37.63
N HIS A 17 -14.59 -4.22 -36.63
CA HIS A 17 -13.23 -4.26 -36.09
C HIS A 17 -12.92 -5.47 -35.20
N SER A 18 -13.93 -6.23 -34.73
CA SER A 18 -13.73 -7.39 -33.85
C SER A 18 -13.16 -8.62 -34.57
N ASP A 19 -13.53 -8.83 -35.84
CA ASP A 19 -13.25 -10.09 -36.54
C ASP A 19 -11.86 -10.10 -37.22
N GLN A 20 -11.29 -8.93 -37.49
CA GLN A 20 -9.96 -8.80 -38.07
C GLN A 20 -8.85 -9.01 -37.02
N GLU A 21 -9.12 -8.76 -35.74
CA GLU A 21 -8.12 -8.84 -34.66
C GLU A 21 -7.97 -10.24 -34.05
N THR A 22 -9.03 -11.06 -34.05
CA THR A 22 -8.91 -12.49 -33.70
C THR A 22 -8.00 -13.23 -34.70
N SER A 23 -7.88 -12.74 -35.94
CA SER A 23 -6.92 -13.20 -36.94
C SER A 23 -5.47 -12.75 -36.69
N LEU A 24 -5.24 -11.73 -35.84
CA LEU A 24 -3.89 -11.26 -35.53
C LEU A 24 -3.11 -12.27 -34.66
N TRP A 25 -3.82 -13.11 -33.90
CA TRP A 25 -3.27 -14.01 -32.90
C TRP A 25 -3.23 -15.49 -33.32
N SER A 26 -3.91 -15.86 -34.41
CA SER A 26 -4.09 -17.26 -34.84
C SER A 26 -2.93 -17.82 -35.67
N SER A 27 -1.92 -17.03 -36.02
CA SER A 27 -0.73 -17.51 -36.74
C SER A 27 0.28 -18.11 -35.76
N GLY A 28 0.52 -19.41 -35.83
CA GLY A 28 1.51 -20.13 -35.02
C GLY A 28 2.94 -19.67 -35.33
N PHE A 29 3.61 -19.07 -34.34
CA PHE A 29 5.03 -18.72 -34.42
C PHE A 29 5.84 -19.92 -33.94
N GLY A 30 6.71 -20.43 -34.80
CA GLY A 30 7.65 -21.51 -34.51
C GLY A 30 8.86 -21.01 -33.70
N MET A 31 8.68 -20.70 -32.43
CA MET A 31 9.78 -20.57 -31.47
C MET A 31 9.67 -21.71 -30.44
N LYS A 32 10.80 -22.31 -30.06
CA LYS A 32 10.88 -23.30 -28.98
C LYS A 32 10.24 -22.70 -27.72
N LEU A 33 9.12 -23.28 -27.29
CA LEU A 33 8.35 -22.83 -26.14
C LEU A 33 9.08 -23.19 -24.85
N GLU A 34 9.71 -22.21 -24.23
CA GLU A 34 10.07 -22.30 -22.82
C GLU A 34 8.87 -21.76 -22.02
N ALA A 35 8.27 -22.62 -21.20
CA ALA A 35 7.44 -22.13 -20.10
C ALA A 35 8.34 -21.24 -19.22
N ILE A 36 7.80 -20.19 -18.58
CA ILE A 36 8.55 -19.54 -17.49
C ILE A 36 8.57 -20.56 -16.36
N THR A 37 9.54 -21.45 -16.38
CA THR A 37 10.16 -21.92 -15.17
C THR A 37 11.16 -20.82 -14.87
N PRO A 38 10.91 -19.88 -13.93
CA PRO A 38 11.97 -18.97 -13.53
C PRO A 38 13.19 -19.84 -13.17
N PHE A 39 14.42 -19.37 -13.34
CA PHE A 39 15.60 -20.17 -12.99
C PHE A 39 15.51 -20.75 -11.53
N LEU A 40 14.74 -20.07 -10.67
CA LEU A 40 14.30 -20.47 -9.32
C LEU A 40 12.95 -21.22 -9.25
N GLY A 41 12.48 -21.86 -10.32
CA GLY A 41 11.14 -22.49 -10.46
C GLY A 41 10.81 -23.61 -9.47
N LYS A 42 11.71 -23.92 -8.53
CA LYS A 42 11.47 -24.80 -7.38
C LYS A 42 11.19 -24.05 -6.07
N TYR A 43 11.51 -22.77 -5.95
CA TYR A 43 11.43 -22.02 -4.69
C TYR A 43 10.85 -20.62 -4.90
N ARG A 44 9.56 -20.46 -4.59
CA ARG A 44 8.97 -19.14 -4.32
C ARG A 44 9.32 -18.74 -2.88
N PRO A 45 9.80 -17.52 -2.62
CA PRO A 45 10.06 -17.07 -1.27
C PRO A 45 8.75 -17.02 -0.48
N PHE A 46 8.79 -17.40 0.80
CA PHE A 46 7.67 -17.17 1.69
C PHE A 46 7.67 -15.71 2.13
N MET A 47 6.62 -14.99 1.74
CA MET A 47 6.46 -13.57 2.05
C MET A 47 5.69 -13.35 3.34
N GLY A 48 6.04 -12.27 4.04
CA GLY A 48 5.30 -11.81 5.21
C GLY A 48 5.63 -12.56 6.48
N ARG A 49 6.91 -12.81 6.78
CA ARG A 49 7.30 -13.14 8.16
C ARG A 49 7.08 -11.91 9.06
N CYS A 50 6.72 -12.14 10.32
CA CYS A 50 6.64 -11.04 11.28
C CYS A 50 8.06 -10.51 11.60
N CYS A 51 8.14 -9.36 12.27
CA CYS A 51 9.43 -8.75 12.60
C CYS A 51 10.11 -9.55 13.72
N GLN A 52 11.38 -9.92 13.53
CA GLN A 52 12.13 -10.67 14.53
C GLN A 52 12.42 -9.83 15.79
N THR A 53 12.67 -8.52 15.62
CA THR A 53 12.97 -7.60 16.72
C THR A 53 11.74 -7.31 17.57
N CYS A 54 10.61 -7.02 16.93
CA CYS A 54 9.37 -6.66 17.65
C CYS A 54 8.61 -7.87 18.19
N THR A 55 8.67 -9.01 17.49
CA THR A 55 7.86 -10.21 17.83
C THR A 55 8.67 -11.51 17.73
N PRO A 56 9.74 -11.68 18.54
CA PRO A 56 10.61 -12.85 18.47
C PRO A 56 9.90 -14.19 18.76
N LYS A 57 9.00 -14.24 19.73
CA LYS A 57 8.23 -15.46 20.09
C LYS A 57 7.27 -15.84 18.97
N SER A 58 6.53 -14.87 18.44
CA SER A 58 5.63 -15.09 17.30
C SER A 58 6.40 -15.44 16.02
N TRP A 59 7.64 -14.99 15.88
CA TRP A 59 8.49 -15.29 14.72
C TRP A 59 8.94 -16.75 14.68
N GLU A 60 9.31 -17.30 15.84
CA GLU A 60 9.66 -18.71 15.99
C GLU A 60 8.42 -19.62 15.94
N SER A 61 7.28 -19.11 16.42
CA SER A 61 6.01 -19.85 16.42
C SER A 61 5.28 -19.74 15.08
N LEU A 62 4.28 -20.62 14.87
CA LEU A 62 3.38 -20.64 13.71
C LEU A 62 3.99 -20.91 12.31
N PHE A 63 5.26 -20.60 12.05
CA PHE A 63 5.94 -20.87 10.78
C PHE A 63 6.67 -22.22 10.77
N HIS A 64 6.42 -23.04 9.75
CA HIS A 64 7.13 -24.30 9.49
C HIS A 64 7.58 -24.36 8.03
N ARG A 65 8.76 -24.93 7.74
CA ARG A 65 9.29 -25.00 6.36
C ARG A 65 8.35 -25.71 5.38
N SER A 66 7.57 -26.69 5.85
CA SER A 66 6.56 -27.42 5.06
C SER A 66 5.40 -26.55 4.57
N ILE A 67 5.26 -25.33 5.10
CA ILE A 67 4.22 -24.38 4.69
C ILE A 67 4.45 -23.92 3.25
N MET A 68 5.71 -23.80 2.83
CA MET A 68 6.09 -23.34 1.48
C MET A 68 5.68 -24.32 0.38
N ASP A 69 5.58 -25.61 0.71
CA ASP A 69 5.19 -26.66 -0.23
C ASP A 69 3.67 -26.69 -0.50
N LEU A 70 2.90 -25.98 0.33
CA LEU A 70 1.45 -25.93 0.24
C LEU A 70 1.05 -24.85 -0.77
N GLY A 71 0.97 -25.25 -2.04
CA GLY A 71 0.64 -24.37 -3.17
C GLY A 71 -0.70 -23.63 -3.08
N PHE A 72 -1.11 -23.00 -4.18
CA PHE A 72 -2.23 -22.06 -4.20
C PHE A 72 -3.61 -22.74 -4.31
N CYS A 73 -4.63 -22.09 -3.76
CA CYS A 73 -6.03 -22.42 -3.95
C CYS A 73 -6.71 -21.29 -4.74
N ASN A 74 -7.51 -21.63 -5.75
CA ASN A 74 -8.45 -20.67 -6.34
C ASN A 74 -9.75 -20.70 -5.56
N VAL A 75 -10.04 -19.62 -4.84
CA VAL A 75 -11.18 -19.54 -3.91
C VAL A 75 -12.52 -19.48 -4.64
N ILE A 76 -12.56 -18.87 -5.83
CA ILE A 76 -13.80 -18.73 -6.60
C ILE A 76 -14.14 -20.02 -7.35
N LEU A 77 -13.16 -20.90 -7.58
CA LEU A 77 -13.36 -22.15 -8.31
C LEU A 77 -13.92 -23.23 -7.38
N VAL A 78 -15.24 -23.19 -7.16
CA VAL A 78 -15.94 -24.25 -6.43
C VAL A 78 -16.29 -25.39 -7.38
N LYS A 79 -15.74 -26.57 -7.10
CA LYS A 79 -16.04 -27.80 -7.83
C LYS A 79 -16.89 -28.74 -6.97
N GLU A 80 -17.38 -29.81 -7.61
CA GLU A 80 -18.15 -30.89 -6.97
C GLU A 80 -17.41 -31.50 -5.75
N GLU A 81 -16.08 -31.53 -5.79
CA GLU A 81 -15.23 -32.03 -4.68
C GLU A 81 -15.29 -31.19 -3.40
N ASN A 82 -15.71 -29.92 -3.50
CA ASN A 82 -15.86 -29.03 -2.36
C ASN A 82 -17.25 -29.13 -1.70
N THR A 83 -18.16 -29.91 -2.28
CA THR A 83 -19.54 -30.10 -1.78
C THR A 83 -19.76 -31.54 -1.35
N ARG A 84 -20.69 -31.78 -0.41
CA ARG A 84 -21.00 -33.16 0.04
C ARG A 84 -21.77 -33.96 -1.02
N PHE A 85 -22.39 -33.28 -1.97
CA PHE A 85 -23.22 -33.89 -3.01
C PHE A 85 -22.42 -34.22 -4.28
N ARG A 86 -22.83 -35.27 -5.00
CA ARG A 86 -22.26 -35.65 -6.30
C ARG A 86 -23.34 -35.76 -7.37
N GLY A 87 -23.05 -35.38 -8.61
CA GLY A 87 -23.96 -35.51 -9.75
C GLY A 87 -23.99 -34.32 -10.72
N TRP A 88 -24.71 -34.49 -11.85
CA TRP A 88 -24.79 -33.49 -12.92
C TRP A 88 -25.47 -32.17 -12.48
N LEU A 89 -26.53 -32.25 -11.67
CA LEU A 89 -27.20 -31.07 -11.12
C LEU A 89 -26.28 -30.30 -10.15
N VAL A 90 -25.47 -31.03 -9.38
CA VAL A 90 -24.49 -30.44 -8.45
C VAL A 90 -23.45 -29.64 -9.21
N ARG A 91 -23.01 -30.09 -10.39
CA ARG A 91 -22.06 -29.32 -11.22
C ARG A 91 -22.62 -27.97 -11.66
N ARG A 92 -23.93 -27.85 -11.88
CA ARG A 92 -24.59 -26.60 -12.28
C ARG A 92 -24.98 -25.72 -11.10
N LEU A 93 -25.25 -26.31 -9.94
CA LEU A 93 -25.69 -25.62 -8.73
C LEU A 93 -24.63 -25.61 -7.61
N CYS A 94 -23.38 -25.93 -7.93
CA CYS A 94 -22.28 -26.08 -6.97
C CYS A 94 -22.12 -24.83 -6.09
N TYR A 95 -22.23 -23.65 -6.68
CA TYR A 95 -22.15 -22.37 -5.98
C TYR A 95 -23.26 -22.18 -4.94
N PHE A 96 -24.47 -22.62 -5.26
CA PHE A 96 -25.62 -22.51 -4.37
C PHE A 96 -25.58 -23.58 -3.26
N LEU A 97 -25.21 -24.81 -3.61
CA LEU A 97 -25.06 -25.89 -2.64
C LEU A 97 -23.94 -25.61 -1.64
N TRP A 98 -22.81 -25.11 -2.14
CA TRP A 98 -21.68 -24.72 -1.30
C TRP A 98 -22.04 -23.60 -0.31
N SER A 99 -22.78 -22.56 -0.74
CA SER A 99 -23.21 -21.50 0.18
C SER A 99 -24.19 -21.98 1.25
N LEU A 100 -25.04 -22.97 0.94
CA LEU A 100 -25.95 -23.59 1.90
C LEU A 100 -25.23 -24.43 2.97
N GLU A 101 -24.12 -25.08 2.60
CA GLU A 101 -23.34 -25.95 3.50
C GLU A 101 -22.51 -25.16 4.53
N GLN A 102 -22.31 -23.85 4.33
CA GLN A 102 -21.51 -23.04 5.25
C GLN A 102 -22.16 -22.88 6.63
N HIS A 103 -21.36 -23.11 7.67
CA HIS A 103 -21.78 -22.97 9.05
C HIS A 103 -21.72 -21.49 9.46
N ILE A 104 -22.86 -20.94 9.87
CA ILE A 104 -22.98 -19.55 10.32
C ILE A 104 -23.40 -19.58 11.78
N PRO A 105 -22.54 -19.16 12.73
CA PRO A 105 -22.92 -19.12 14.14
C PRO A 105 -24.00 -18.07 14.37
N THR A 106 -25.09 -18.49 15.01
CA THR A 106 -26.21 -17.61 15.38
C THR A 106 -25.93 -17.02 16.76
N SER A 107 -25.37 -15.82 16.86
CA SER A 107 -25.16 -15.15 18.16
C SER A 107 -26.41 -14.33 18.53
N SER A 108 -27.31 -14.92 19.32
CA SER A 108 -28.53 -14.24 19.80
C SER A 108 -28.26 -13.30 20.99
N ASP A 109 -27.25 -13.58 21.80
CA ASP A 109 -27.09 -12.94 23.13
C ASP A 109 -26.21 -11.69 23.10
N ALA A 110 -25.83 -11.22 21.91
CA ALA A 110 -24.76 -10.25 21.80
C ALA A 110 -25.19 -8.86 22.34
N SER A 111 -26.36 -8.38 21.97
CA SER A 111 -26.84 -7.06 22.40
C SER A 111 -27.13 -6.96 23.89
N GLN A 112 -27.49 -8.08 24.54
CA GLN A 112 -27.76 -8.12 25.98
C GLN A 112 -26.47 -7.96 26.79
N LYS A 113 -25.41 -8.69 26.40
CA LYS A 113 -24.09 -8.59 27.04
C LYS A 113 -23.44 -7.20 26.93
N ILE A 114 -23.67 -6.46 25.84
CA ILE A 114 -23.19 -5.07 25.68
C ILE A 114 -23.90 -4.15 26.68
N MET A 115 -25.21 -4.36 26.90
CA MET A 115 -25.99 -3.59 27.87
C MET A 115 -25.61 -3.89 29.32
N GLU A 116 -25.10 -5.10 29.57
CA GLU A 116 -24.61 -5.55 30.88
C GLU A 116 -23.19 -5.08 31.20
N ASN A 117 -22.48 -4.48 30.24
CA ASN A 117 -21.10 -4.02 30.44
C ASN A 117 -21.02 -2.90 31.49
N THR A 118 -20.12 -3.07 32.47
CA THR A 118 -19.94 -2.16 33.62
C THR A 118 -19.68 -0.71 33.19
N GLY A 119 -18.94 -0.48 32.10
CA GLY A 119 -18.66 0.88 31.60
C GLY A 119 -19.92 1.59 31.09
N VAL A 120 -20.79 0.85 30.40
CA VAL A 120 -22.09 1.37 29.91
C VAL A 120 -23.05 1.55 31.08
N GLN A 121 -23.11 0.61 32.02
CA GLN A 121 -23.95 0.70 33.21
C GLN A 121 -23.56 1.87 34.13
N ASN A 122 -22.26 2.14 34.31
CA ASN A 122 -21.79 3.27 35.11
C ASN A 122 -22.18 4.61 34.49
N LEU A 123 -22.13 4.74 33.16
CA LEU A 123 -22.59 5.94 32.46
C LEU A 123 -24.11 6.08 32.47
N LEU A 124 -24.84 4.96 32.43
CA LEU A 124 -26.29 4.94 32.63
C LEU A 124 -26.64 5.39 34.05
N ALA A 125 -25.96 4.88 35.07
CA ALA A 125 -26.18 5.23 36.47
C ALA A 125 -25.78 6.68 36.80
N GLY A 126 -24.67 7.18 36.21
CA GLY A 126 -24.24 8.57 36.37
C GLY A 126 -25.16 9.60 35.70
N ARG A 127 -25.98 9.18 34.73
CA ARG A 127 -27.05 10.00 34.12
C ARG A 127 -28.39 9.90 34.87
N VAL A 128 -28.51 9.01 35.86
CA VAL A 128 -29.69 8.92 36.73
C VAL A 128 -29.51 9.90 37.90
N PRO A 129 -30.41 10.88 38.11
CA PRO A 129 -30.20 11.91 39.11
C PRO A 129 -30.41 11.38 40.53
N GLY A 130 -29.37 11.45 41.34
CA GLY A 130 -29.50 11.58 42.79
C GLY A 130 -29.88 13.02 43.15
N GLY A 131 -31.14 13.41 42.94
CA GLY A 131 -31.74 14.62 43.52
C GLY A 131 -31.90 15.84 42.60
N SER A 132 -33.16 16.23 42.40
CA SER A 132 -33.64 17.59 42.08
C SER A 132 -33.01 18.32 40.88
N GLY A 133 -33.38 17.95 39.65
CA GLY A 133 -33.18 18.77 38.46
C GLY A 133 -33.40 17.97 37.17
N GLU A 134 -34.10 18.55 36.20
CA GLU A 134 -34.57 17.94 34.95
C GLU A 134 -33.52 17.06 34.24
N GLY A 135 -33.68 15.75 34.33
CA GLY A 135 -32.87 14.74 33.66
C GLY A 135 -33.73 13.76 32.86
N GLN A 136 -33.24 13.33 31.70
CA GLN A 136 -33.93 12.38 30.81
C GLN A 136 -34.24 11.05 31.52
N ALA A 137 -35.46 10.53 31.34
CA ALA A 137 -35.88 9.25 31.90
C ALA A 137 -34.96 8.08 31.47
N PRO A 138 -34.72 7.07 32.34
CA PRO A 138 -33.83 5.95 32.04
C PRO A 138 -34.20 5.19 30.75
N ASP A 139 -35.49 5.11 30.43
CA ASP A 139 -36.00 4.49 29.20
C ASP A 139 -35.56 5.22 27.92
N LEU A 140 -35.35 6.54 27.98
CA LEU A 140 -34.86 7.33 26.84
C LEU A 140 -33.39 7.05 26.58
N VAL A 141 -32.57 6.93 27.62
CA VAL A 141 -31.14 6.62 27.49
C VAL A 141 -30.94 5.17 27.02
N MET A 142 -31.76 4.22 27.48
CA MET A 142 -31.74 2.85 26.95
C MET A 142 -32.10 2.79 25.47
N LYS A 143 -33.12 3.55 25.04
CA LYS A 143 -33.45 3.69 23.60
C LYS A 143 -32.31 4.31 22.81
N GLU A 144 -31.58 5.25 23.40
CA GLU A 144 -30.43 5.89 22.78
C GLU A 144 -29.24 4.92 22.63
N VAL A 145 -28.93 4.12 23.65
CA VAL A 145 -27.92 3.05 23.55
C VAL A 145 -28.33 2.01 22.50
N GLN A 146 -29.60 1.62 22.44
CA GLN A 146 -30.10 0.72 21.39
C GLN A 146 -30.03 1.36 20.01
N ARG A 147 -30.27 2.67 19.89
CA ARG A 147 -30.10 3.43 18.65
C ARG A 147 -28.65 3.38 18.22
N ILE A 148 -27.71 3.75 19.09
CA ILE A 148 -26.26 3.75 18.81
C ILE A 148 -25.78 2.35 18.46
N LEU A 149 -26.17 1.34 19.23
CA LEU A 149 -25.82 -0.06 18.94
C LEU A 149 -26.37 -0.50 17.59
N GLY A 150 -27.61 -0.12 17.27
CA GLY A 150 -28.21 -0.35 15.95
C GLY A 150 -27.45 0.34 14.81
N HIS A 151 -26.79 1.47 15.05
CA HIS A 151 -25.90 2.10 14.07
C HIS A 151 -24.60 1.30 13.89
N ILE A 152 -24.06 0.72 14.96
CA ILE A 152 -22.79 -0.01 14.95
C ILE A 152 -22.92 -1.40 14.32
N GLN A 153 -23.87 -2.20 14.80
CA GLN A 153 -23.97 -3.62 14.46
C GLN A 153 -25.44 -4.06 14.39
N ALA A 154 -25.73 -4.99 13.47
CA ALA A 154 -27.02 -5.69 13.44
C ALA A 154 -26.84 -7.19 13.71
N THR A 155 -27.93 -7.83 14.16
CA THR A 155 -28.01 -9.29 14.27
C THR A 155 -27.74 -9.92 12.91
N LEU A 156 -26.83 -10.90 12.87
CA LEU A 156 -26.48 -11.60 11.65
C LEU A 156 -27.70 -12.32 11.10
N CYS A 157 -27.91 -12.21 9.80
CA CYS A 157 -28.97 -12.94 9.11
C CYS A 157 -28.35 -14.06 8.26
N PRO A 158 -28.42 -15.34 8.69
CA PRO A 158 -27.81 -16.45 7.95
C PRO A 158 -28.35 -16.58 6.53
N PHE A 159 -29.65 -16.31 6.32
CA PHE A 159 -30.25 -16.33 4.98
C PHE A 159 -29.62 -15.29 4.04
N LEU A 160 -29.46 -14.05 4.51
CA LEU A 160 -28.84 -12.99 3.72
C LEU A 160 -27.37 -13.28 3.44
N LEU A 161 -26.63 -13.82 4.43
CA LEU A 161 -25.23 -14.24 4.25
C LEU A 161 -25.08 -15.33 3.18
N ARG A 162 -25.97 -16.34 3.17
CA ARG A 162 -25.97 -17.42 2.16
C ARG A 162 -26.33 -16.91 0.76
N LEU A 163 -27.31 -16.02 0.67
CA LEU A 163 -27.70 -15.39 -0.59
C LEU A 163 -26.58 -14.48 -1.12
N PHE A 164 -25.97 -13.69 -0.24
CA PHE A 164 -24.89 -12.77 -0.58
C PHE A 164 -23.62 -13.51 -1.00
N SER A 165 -23.22 -14.56 -0.27
CA SER A 165 -22.06 -15.39 -0.65
C SER A 165 -22.26 -16.07 -2.02
N TRP A 166 -23.46 -16.58 -2.30
CA TRP A 166 -23.79 -17.12 -3.63
C TRP A 166 -23.72 -16.05 -4.74
N ALA A 167 -24.35 -14.88 -4.51
CA ALA A 167 -24.37 -13.78 -5.46
C ALA A 167 -22.96 -13.22 -5.72
N LEU A 168 -22.15 -13.10 -4.66
CA LEU A 168 -20.78 -12.62 -4.75
C LEU A 168 -19.88 -13.64 -5.47
N LEU A 169 -20.02 -14.94 -5.19
CA LEU A 169 -19.29 -15.98 -5.91
C LEU A 169 -19.61 -15.99 -7.41
N TRP A 170 -20.88 -15.77 -7.76
CA TRP A 170 -21.30 -15.60 -9.16
C TRP A 170 -20.68 -14.35 -9.80
N PHE A 171 -20.70 -13.23 -9.09
CA PHE A 171 -20.15 -11.96 -9.55
C PHE A 171 -18.61 -12.03 -9.72
N LEU A 172 -17.90 -12.57 -8.74
CA LEU A 172 -16.44 -12.72 -8.76
C LEU A 172 -15.98 -13.65 -9.89
N ASN A 173 -16.69 -14.75 -10.16
CA ASN A 173 -16.40 -15.64 -11.31
C ASN A 173 -16.55 -14.95 -12.68
N ARG A 174 -17.32 -13.86 -12.74
CA ARG A 174 -17.51 -13.08 -13.96
C ARG A 174 -16.42 -12.02 -14.13
N LEU A 175 -15.99 -11.40 -13.04
CA LEU A 175 -14.95 -10.37 -13.07
C LEU A 175 -13.53 -10.93 -13.14
N PHE A 176 -13.26 -11.99 -12.37
CA PHE A 176 -11.91 -12.51 -12.20
C PHE A 176 -11.74 -13.86 -12.88
N LEU A 177 -10.53 -14.07 -13.41
CA LEU A 177 -10.09 -15.36 -13.91
C LEU A 177 -9.78 -16.29 -12.73
N ASN A 178 -9.05 -15.77 -11.74
CA ASN A 178 -8.64 -16.49 -10.53
C ASN A 178 -8.53 -15.53 -9.33
N VAL A 179 -8.95 -15.98 -8.14
CA VAL A 179 -8.53 -15.37 -6.85
C VAL A 179 -7.67 -16.40 -6.14
N GLN A 180 -6.37 -16.13 -6.09
CA GLN A 180 -5.38 -17.05 -5.53
C GLN A 180 -5.14 -16.74 -4.06
N LEU A 181 -5.17 -17.80 -3.24
CA LEU A 181 -4.81 -17.76 -1.83
C LEU A 181 -3.77 -18.85 -1.54
N HIS A 182 -2.73 -18.54 -0.77
CA HIS A 182 -1.71 -19.51 -0.40
C HIS A 182 -2.22 -20.44 0.70
N LYS A 183 -2.31 -21.76 0.45
CA LYS A 183 -2.84 -22.73 1.43
C LYS A 183 -1.99 -22.78 2.69
N GLY A 184 -0.67 -22.66 2.55
CA GLY A 184 0.22 -22.60 3.70
C GLY A 184 -0.05 -21.41 4.62
N GLN A 185 -0.35 -20.23 4.07
CA GLN A 185 -0.62 -19.05 4.89
C GLN A 185 -1.91 -19.22 5.69
N MET A 186 -2.93 -19.81 5.06
CA MET A 186 -4.18 -20.15 5.72
C MET A 186 -3.99 -21.18 6.85
N LYS A 187 -3.09 -22.16 6.71
CA LYS A 187 -2.78 -23.10 7.79
C LYS A 187 -2.18 -22.41 9.03
N MET A 188 -1.36 -21.37 8.85
CA MET A 188 -0.85 -20.60 10.00
C MET A 188 -1.99 -19.90 10.74
N VAL A 189 -2.91 -19.29 10.00
CA VAL A 189 -4.09 -18.63 10.59
C VAL A 189 -4.97 -19.63 11.33
N HIS A 190 -5.24 -20.80 10.75
CA HIS A 190 -5.99 -21.85 11.46
C HIS A 190 -5.28 -22.35 12.72
N LYS A 191 -3.95 -22.41 12.71
CA LYS A 191 -3.18 -22.75 13.91
C LYS A 191 -3.31 -21.66 14.98
N ALA A 192 -3.27 -20.39 14.60
CA ALA A 192 -3.51 -19.29 15.52
C ALA A 192 -4.94 -19.33 16.12
N VAL A 193 -5.96 -19.72 15.35
CA VAL A 193 -7.32 -19.95 15.88
C VAL A 193 -7.35 -21.05 16.94
N GLN A 194 -6.58 -22.13 16.73
CA GLN A 194 -6.51 -23.25 17.68
C GLN A 194 -5.85 -22.87 19.00
N GLU A 195 -4.98 -21.87 19.00
CA GLU A 195 -4.32 -21.33 20.20
C GLU A 195 -5.29 -20.50 21.07
N GLY A 196 -6.48 -20.17 20.58
CA GLY A 196 -7.59 -19.62 21.36
C GLY A 196 -7.64 -18.08 21.48
N SER A 197 -6.67 -17.37 20.87
CA SER A 197 -6.65 -15.91 20.85
C SER A 197 -7.57 -15.32 19.77
N PRO A 198 -8.22 -14.16 20.01
CA PRO A 198 -9.04 -13.51 19.00
C PRO A 198 -8.19 -13.02 17.82
N LEU A 199 -8.71 -13.20 16.61
CA LEU A 199 -8.04 -12.81 15.37
C LEU A 199 -8.46 -11.40 14.91
N VAL A 200 -7.47 -10.56 14.61
CA VAL A 200 -7.67 -9.26 13.98
C VAL A 200 -6.87 -9.18 12.69
N PHE A 201 -7.56 -9.12 11.56
CA PHE A 201 -6.99 -8.95 10.23
C PHE A 201 -6.78 -7.46 9.94
N LEU A 202 -5.58 -7.11 9.51
CA LEU A 202 -5.18 -5.74 9.19
C LEU A 202 -4.77 -5.66 7.72
N SER A 203 -5.62 -5.04 6.90
CA SER A 203 -5.49 -5.10 5.43
C SER A 203 -5.15 -3.77 4.78
N THR A 204 -4.44 -3.85 3.64
CA THR A 204 -4.42 -2.81 2.59
C THR A 204 -5.80 -2.68 1.94
N HIS A 205 -6.08 -1.55 1.28
CA HIS A 205 -7.38 -1.24 0.69
C HIS A 205 -7.21 -0.60 -0.69
N LYS A 206 -7.02 -1.47 -1.70
CA LYS A 206 -6.75 -1.09 -3.10
C LYS A 206 -8.03 -0.86 -3.91
N SER A 207 -9.13 -1.48 -3.52
CA SER A 207 -10.42 -1.37 -4.19
C SER A 207 -11.55 -1.39 -3.18
N LEU A 208 -12.68 -0.73 -3.49
CA LEU A 208 -13.90 -0.84 -2.68
C LEU A 208 -14.43 -2.27 -2.66
N LEU A 209 -14.03 -3.09 -3.64
CA LEU A 209 -14.32 -4.51 -3.68
C LEU A 209 -13.65 -5.28 -2.54
N ASP A 210 -12.55 -4.79 -1.96
CA ASP A 210 -11.81 -5.44 -0.88
C ASP A 210 -12.69 -5.66 0.36
N GLY A 211 -13.56 -4.69 0.65
CA GLY A 211 -14.57 -4.75 1.71
C GLY A 211 -15.57 -5.90 1.57
N PHE A 212 -15.70 -6.50 0.37
CA PHE A 212 -16.55 -7.65 0.10
C PHE A 212 -15.74 -8.93 -0.19
N LEU A 213 -14.63 -8.80 -0.91
CA LEU A 213 -13.79 -9.91 -1.34
C LEU A 213 -13.09 -10.57 -0.16
N LEU A 214 -12.43 -9.81 0.72
CA LEU A 214 -11.70 -10.39 1.85
C LEU A 214 -12.60 -11.15 2.83
N PRO A 215 -13.72 -10.59 3.31
CA PRO A 215 -14.61 -11.32 4.22
C PRO A 215 -15.13 -12.59 3.57
N PHE A 216 -15.42 -12.56 2.27
CA PHE A 216 -15.83 -13.74 1.52
C PHE A 216 -14.72 -14.79 1.41
N VAL A 217 -13.49 -14.36 1.09
CA VAL A 217 -12.33 -15.27 1.02
C VAL A 217 -12.09 -15.92 2.38
N LEU A 218 -12.07 -15.16 3.47
CA LEU A 218 -11.87 -15.68 4.83
C LEU A 218 -13.04 -16.60 5.26
N PHE A 219 -14.28 -16.22 4.95
CA PHE A 219 -15.46 -17.05 5.19
C PHE A 219 -15.40 -18.38 4.43
N SER A 220 -14.97 -18.35 3.16
CA SER A 220 -14.85 -19.55 2.33
C SER A 220 -13.84 -20.57 2.85
N GLN A 221 -12.84 -20.12 3.62
CA GLN A 221 -11.83 -20.98 4.24
C GLN A 221 -12.23 -21.48 5.63
N GLY A 222 -13.45 -21.18 6.09
CA GLY A 222 -13.97 -21.70 7.36
C GLY A 222 -13.54 -20.92 8.60
N LEU A 223 -13.09 -19.67 8.46
CA LEU A 223 -12.78 -18.79 9.61
C LEU A 223 -14.03 -18.17 10.26
N GLY A 224 -15.24 -18.51 9.77
CA GLY A 224 -16.49 -17.94 10.25
C GLY A 224 -16.80 -16.57 9.63
N VAL A 225 -17.83 -15.90 10.16
CA VAL A 225 -18.29 -14.60 9.66
C VAL A 225 -17.35 -13.51 10.19
N VAL A 226 -16.59 -12.90 9.30
CA VAL A 226 -15.67 -11.80 9.61
C VAL A 226 -16.43 -10.50 9.78
N ARG A 227 -16.20 -9.79 10.88
CA ARG A 227 -16.71 -8.44 11.11
C ARG A 227 -15.82 -7.43 10.43
N VAL A 228 -16.37 -6.50 9.65
CA VAL A 228 -15.57 -5.58 8.82
C VAL A 228 -15.80 -4.14 9.27
N ALA A 229 -14.74 -3.44 9.67
CA ALA A 229 -14.81 -2.01 9.93
C ALA A 229 -14.91 -1.22 8.60
N LEU A 230 -16.05 -0.57 8.36
CA LEU A 230 -16.33 0.17 7.13
C LEU A 230 -16.61 1.65 7.42
N ASP A 231 -16.17 2.53 6.51
CA ASP A 231 -16.47 3.97 6.60
C ASP A 231 -17.94 4.22 6.22
N PRO A 232 -18.76 4.84 7.09
CA PRO A 232 -20.15 5.17 6.78
C PRO A 232 -20.31 6.06 5.54
N ARG A 233 -19.33 6.90 5.18
CA ARG A 233 -19.39 7.83 4.04
C ARG A 233 -19.38 7.14 2.69
N THR A 234 -18.77 5.96 2.60
CA THR A 234 -18.65 5.21 1.34
C THR A 234 -19.97 4.55 0.91
N CYS A 235 -20.88 4.33 1.85
CA CYS A 235 -22.07 3.49 1.65
C CYS A 235 -23.37 4.29 1.76
N SER A 236 -24.29 4.09 0.81
CA SER A 236 -25.68 4.55 0.94
C SER A 236 -26.38 3.93 2.16
N PRO A 237 -27.40 4.58 2.75
CA PRO A 237 -28.07 4.08 3.96
C PRO A 237 -28.69 2.69 3.79
N ALA A 238 -29.22 2.38 2.60
CA ALA A 238 -29.75 1.05 2.28
C ALA A 238 -28.65 -0.02 2.24
N LEU A 239 -27.52 0.28 1.58
CA LEU A 239 -26.35 -0.60 1.55
C LEU A 239 -25.77 -0.79 2.96
N ARG A 240 -25.71 0.27 3.78
CA ARG A 240 -25.30 0.22 5.18
C ARG A 240 -26.20 -0.69 6.01
N ALA A 241 -27.52 -0.65 5.82
CA ALA A 241 -28.45 -1.55 6.49
C ALA A 241 -28.24 -3.02 6.10
N LEU A 242 -27.96 -3.29 4.81
CA LEU A 242 -27.63 -4.63 4.33
C LEU A 242 -26.30 -5.12 4.90
N LEU A 243 -25.25 -4.30 4.81
CA LEU A 243 -23.90 -4.62 5.28
C LEU A 243 -23.86 -4.90 6.78
N ARG A 244 -24.61 -4.15 7.59
CA ARG A 244 -24.75 -4.44 9.03
C ARG A 244 -25.26 -5.85 9.30
N LYS A 245 -26.22 -6.35 8.51
CA LYS A 245 -26.74 -7.73 8.63
C LYS A 245 -25.75 -8.79 8.12
N LEU A 246 -24.80 -8.39 7.29
CA LEU A 246 -23.74 -9.23 6.73
C LEU A 246 -22.45 -9.25 7.58
N GLY A 247 -22.35 -8.41 8.61
CA GLY A 247 -21.18 -8.35 9.49
C GLY A 247 -20.40 -7.02 9.47
N GLY A 248 -20.83 -6.03 8.69
CA GLY A 248 -20.23 -4.69 8.69
C GLY A 248 -20.42 -3.96 10.03
N LEU A 249 -19.34 -3.36 10.52
CA LEU A 249 -19.27 -2.47 11.66
C LEU A 249 -19.11 -1.04 11.17
N PHE A 250 -19.94 -0.14 11.65
CA PHE A 250 -19.89 1.28 11.29
C PHE A 250 -19.67 2.12 12.54
N LEU A 251 -18.77 3.09 12.46
CA LEU A 251 -18.58 4.04 13.56
C LEU A 251 -19.77 5.02 13.58
N PRO A 252 -20.42 5.25 14.74
CA PRO A 252 -21.51 6.20 14.84
C PRO A 252 -20.98 7.62 14.65
N PRO A 253 -21.68 8.51 13.93
CA PRO A 253 -21.24 9.88 13.71
C PRO A 253 -21.05 10.63 15.05
N GLU A 254 -21.78 10.25 16.08
CA GLU A 254 -21.71 10.79 17.43
C GLU A 254 -20.34 10.52 18.10
N ALA A 255 -19.62 9.47 17.72
CA ALA A 255 -18.29 9.18 18.27
C ALA A 255 -17.22 10.19 17.82
N ASN A 256 -17.47 10.91 16.73
CA ASN A 256 -16.59 11.97 16.22
C ASN A 256 -16.92 13.36 16.79
N LEU A 257 -17.95 13.47 17.65
CA LEU A 257 -18.26 14.72 18.35
C LEU A 257 -17.15 15.07 19.35
N SER A 258 -17.13 16.33 19.80
CA SER A 258 -16.14 16.86 20.74
C SER A 258 -15.97 15.98 21.97
N LEU A 259 -14.76 15.96 22.54
CA LEU A 259 -14.42 15.12 23.69
C LEU A 259 -15.42 15.31 24.86
N ASP A 260 -15.86 16.55 25.07
CA ASP A 260 -16.72 16.95 26.20
C ASP A 260 -18.22 16.74 25.95
N SER A 261 -18.61 16.34 24.72
CA SER A 261 -20.02 16.08 24.43
C SER A 261 -20.49 14.81 25.16
N SER A 262 -21.56 14.94 25.94
CA SER A 262 -22.14 13.82 26.69
C SER A 262 -22.51 12.65 25.76
N ASP A 263 -23.09 12.95 24.60
CA ASP A 263 -23.47 11.97 23.58
C ASP A 263 -22.26 11.31 22.92
N GLY A 264 -21.16 12.04 22.73
CA GLY A 264 -19.89 11.49 22.26
C GLY A 264 -19.28 10.52 23.26
N ILE A 265 -19.30 10.85 24.57
CA ILE A 265 -18.82 9.95 25.64
C ILE A 265 -19.60 8.63 25.64
N LEU A 266 -20.94 8.71 25.55
CA LEU A 266 -21.79 7.53 25.50
C LEU A 266 -21.53 6.69 24.24
N ALA A 267 -21.46 7.33 23.07
CA ALA A 267 -21.20 6.64 21.81
C ALA A 267 -19.86 5.90 21.83
N ARG A 268 -18.78 6.55 22.32
CA ARG A 268 -17.46 5.94 22.44
C ARG A 268 -17.46 4.74 23.42
N ALA A 269 -18.16 4.85 24.55
CA ALA A 269 -18.29 3.76 25.50
C ALA A 269 -19.06 2.55 24.92
N VAL A 270 -20.13 2.78 24.15
CA VAL A 270 -20.89 1.71 23.49
C VAL A 270 -20.05 1.03 22.40
N VAL A 271 -19.30 1.79 21.59
CA VAL A 271 -18.39 1.22 20.58
C VAL A 271 -17.31 0.36 21.26
N ARG A 272 -16.72 0.85 22.34
CA ARG A 272 -15.73 0.13 23.13
C ARG A 272 -16.28 -1.21 23.66
N ALA A 273 -17.42 -1.18 24.35
CA ALA A 273 -18.07 -2.39 24.86
C ALA A 273 -18.42 -3.39 23.73
N THR A 274 -18.75 -2.89 22.54
CA THR A 274 -18.99 -3.73 21.36
C THR A 274 -17.70 -4.45 20.93
N VAL A 275 -16.56 -3.74 20.85
CA VAL A 275 -15.26 -4.36 20.48
C VAL A 275 -14.80 -5.36 21.53
N GLU A 276 -14.90 -5.03 22.81
CA GLU A 276 -14.58 -5.94 23.93
C GLU A 276 -15.33 -7.26 23.78
N GLN A 277 -16.64 -7.19 23.52
CA GLN A 277 -17.43 -8.38 23.37
C GLN A 277 -17.14 -9.16 22.09
N LEU A 278 -16.89 -8.47 20.97
CA LEU A 278 -16.51 -9.13 19.72
C LEU A 278 -15.25 -9.96 19.90
N LEU A 279 -14.21 -9.36 20.51
CA LEU A 279 -12.95 -10.03 20.79
C LEU A 279 -13.12 -11.15 21.84
N ALA A 280 -13.90 -10.92 22.91
CA ALA A 280 -14.19 -11.96 23.91
C ALA A 280 -14.98 -13.15 23.32
N SER A 281 -15.81 -12.90 22.30
CA SER A 281 -16.53 -13.95 21.57
C SER A 281 -15.70 -14.70 20.55
N GLY A 282 -14.44 -14.29 20.33
CA GLY A 282 -13.53 -14.88 19.34
C GLY A 282 -13.96 -14.63 17.89
N GLN A 283 -14.81 -13.63 17.62
CA GLN A 283 -15.21 -13.30 16.25
C GLN A 283 -14.07 -12.57 15.54
N PRO A 284 -13.66 -13.01 14.32
CA PRO A 284 -12.60 -12.35 13.60
C PRO A 284 -13.01 -10.95 13.14
N LEU A 285 -12.12 -9.98 13.37
CA LEU A 285 -12.32 -8.58 13.00
C LEU A 285 -11.38 -8.21 11.84
N LEU A 286 -11.88 -7.52 10.81
CA LEU A 286 -11.12 -6.99 9.68
C LEU A 286 -11.13 -5.46 9.74
N ILE A 287 -9.93 -4.87 9.77
CA ILE A 287 -9.71 -3.42 9.77
C ILE A 287 -8.85 -3.07 8.55
N PHE A 288 -9.30 -2.08 7.79
CA PHE A 288 -8.51 -1.50 6.70
C PHE A 288 -7.60 -0.40 7.26
N LEU A 289 -6.28 -0.61 7.13
CA LEU A 289 -5.27 0.35 7.57
C LEU A 289 -4.98 1.42 6.52
N GLU A 290 -5.33 1.17 5.26
CA GLU A 290 -5.17 2.11 4.16
C GLU A 290 -6.44 2.95 3.95
N GLU A 291 -6.30 4.21 3.57
CA GLU A 291 -7.44 5.06 3.17
C GLU A 291 -8.22 4.46 1.99
N PRO A 292 -9.51 4.79 1.82
CA PRO A 292 -10.28 4.32 0.68
C PRO A 292 -9.64 4.67 -0.67
N PRO A 293 -9.85 3.84 -1.72
CA PRO A 293 -9.28 4.11 -3.04
C PRO A 293 -9.76 5.46 -3.57
N GLY A 294 -8.83 6.23 -4.13
CA GLY A 294 -9.05 7.62 -4.55
C GLY A 294 -8.19 8.62 -3.79
N TYR A 295 -7.49 8.19 -2.74
CA TYR A 295 -6.53 8.99 -1.99
C TYR A 295 -5.06 8.68 -2.38
N PRO A 296 -4.14 9.67 -2.27
CA PRO A 296 -2.73 9.55 -2.69
C PRO A 296 -1.87 8.48 -2.00
N GLY A 297 -1.71 7.31 -2.62
CA GLY A 297 -0.78 6.26 -2.17
C GLY A 297 -1.27 5.48 -0.94
N PRO A 298 -0.47 4.55 -0.39
CA PRO A 298 -0.87 3.74 0.76
C PRO A 298 -0.78 4.56 2.05
N ARG A 299 -1.76 5.45 2.23
CA ARG A 299 -1.86 6.31 3.41
C ARG A 299 -2.62 5.63 4.50
N LEU A 300 -2.25 5.93 5.73
CA LEU A 300 -2.93 5.40 6.89
C LEU A 300 -4.34 5.95 7.02
N SER A 301 -5.30 5.07 7.27
CA SER A 301 -6.69 5.44 7.53
C SER A 301 -6.87 5.89 8.96
N ALA A 302 -7.37 7.12 9.16
CA ALA A 302 -7.75 7.62 10.47
C ALA A 302 -8.82 6.72 11.14
N LEU A 303 -9.77 6.20 10.35
CA LEU A 303 -10.77 5.24 10.81
C LEU A 303 -10.13 3.90 11.20
N GLY A 304 -9.18 3.41 10.41
CA GLY A 304 -8.43 2.18 10.70
C GLY A 304 -7.66 2.28 12.00
N GLN A 305 -6.95 3.39 12.21
CA GLN A 305 -6.25 3.69 13.46
C GLN A 305 -7.21 3.81 14.65
N ALA A 306 -8.40 4.40 14.46
CA ALA A 306 -9.40 4.50 15.52
C ALA A 306 -9.87 3.11 15.99
N TRP A 307 -10.24 2.21 15.07
CA TRP A 307 -10.63 0.84 15.42
C TRP A 307 -9.47 0.05 16.04
N LEU A 308 -8.26 0.18 15.51
CA LEU A 308 -7.07 -0.47 16.07
C LEU A 308 -6.78 0.07 17.48
N GLY A 309 -6.97 1.37 17.71
CA GLY A 309 -6.82 2.00 19.02
C GLY A 309 -7.73 1.39 20.09
N LEU A 310 -8.97 1.07 19.75
CA LEU A 310 -9.87 0.34 20.66
C LEU A 310 -9.34 -1.06 20.99
N VAL A 311 -8.85 -1.79 19.98
CA VAL A 311 -8.28 -3.13 20.20
C VAL A 311 -7.06 -3.05 21.12
N VAL A 312 -6.15 -2.11 20.86
CA VAL A 312 -4.96 -1.88 21.70
C VAL A 312 -5.37 -1.54 23.13
N GLN A 313 -6.33 -0.65 23.31
CA GLN A 313 -6.81 -0.24 24.63
C GLN A 313 -7.36 -1.42 25.45
N VAL A 314 -8.21 -2.26 24.83
CA VAL A 314 -8.82 -3.43 25.48
C VAL A 314 -7.76 -4.46 25.92
N VAL A 315 -6.69 -4.63 25.13
CA VAL A 315 -5.58 -5.53 25.49
C VAL A 315 -4.67 -4.91 26.56
N GLN A 316 -4.35 -3.61 26.47
CA GLN A 316 -3.50 -2.94 27.48
C GLN A 316 -4.16 -2.89 28.87
N GLU A 317 -5.48 -2.78 28.93
CA GLU A 317 -6.22 -2.82 30.19
C GLU A 317 -6.39 -4.24 30.77
N GLY A 318 -5.98 -5.27 30.03
CA GLY A 318 -6.02 -6.66 30.49
C GLY A 318 -7.43 -7.26 30.52
N ILE A 319 -8.42 -6.64 29.89
CA ILE A 319 -9.77 -7.22 29.72
C ILE A 319 -9.67 -8.52 28.90
N ILE A 320 -8.79 -8.51 27.90
CA ILE A 320 -8.46 -9.65 27.06
C ILE A 320 -6.96 -9.89 27.18
N PRO A 321 -6.51 -11.13 27.42
CA PRO A 321 -5.10 -11.40 27.69
C PRO A 321 -4.19 -11.03 26.52
N ASP A 322 -4.61 -11.34 25.28
CA ASP A 322 -3.88 -11.00 24.06
C ASP A 322 -4.80 -11.06 22.83
N ALA A 323 -4.38 -10.44 21.72
CA ALA A 323 -5.03 -10.51 20.42
C ALA A 323 -4.00 -10.80 19.32
N THR A 324 -4.33 -11.70 18.41
CA THR A 324 -3.43 -12.07 17.31
C THR A 324 -3.72 -11.23 16.07
N LEU A 325 -2.73 -10.45 15.64
CA LEU A 325 -2.79 -9.61 14.45
C LEU A 325 -2.33 -10.39 13.22
N VAL A 326 -3.09 -10.30 12.12
CA VAL A 326 -2.76 -10.92 10.84
C VAL A 326 -2.68 -9.83 9.76
N PRO A 327 -1.49 -9.43 9.31
CA PRO A 327 -1.34 -8.54 8.16
C PRO A 327 -1.85 -9.21 6.88
N VAL A 328 -2.67 -8.49 6.12
CA VAL A 328 -3.28 -8.96 4.87
C VAL A 328 -2.93 -8.01 3.73
N ALA A 329 -2.55 -8.57 2.60
CA ALA A 329 -2.25 -7.84 1.38
C ALA A 329 -3.06 -8.38 0.20
N ILE A 330 -3.54 -7.48 -0.65
CA ILE A 330 -4.27 -7.82 -1.86
C ILE A 330 -3.60 -7.17 -3.06
N ALA A 331 -3.37 -7.95 -4.11
CA ALA A 331 -2.83 -7.49 -5.38
C ALA A 331 -3.81 -7.80 -6.52
N TYR A 332 -3.99 -6.85 -7.43
CA TYR A 332 -4.89 -6.94 -8.59
C TYR A 332 -4.08 -6.76 -9.89
N ASP A 333 -4.36 -7.53 -10.94
CA ASP A 333 -3.79 -7.19 -12.26
C ASP A 333 -4.33 -5.84 -12.75
N LEU A 334 -5.62 -5.59 -12.55
CA LEU A 334 -6.25 -4.32 -12.87
C LEU A 334 -7.32 -4.03 -11.84
N VAL A 335 -7.22 -2.89 -11.17
CA VAL A 335 -8.20 -2.46 -10.17
C VAL A 335 -9.55 -2.24 -10.86
N PRO A 336 -10.64 -2.92 -10.42
CA PRO A 336 -11.93 -2.87 -11.09
C PRO A 336 -12.60 -1.48 -11.03
N ASP A 337 -12.17 -0.59 -10.13
CA ASP A 337 -12.82 0.69 -9.83
C ASP A 337 -12.37 1.88 -10.68
N ALA A 338 -11.44 1.73 -11.64
CA ALA A 338 -10.99 2.87 -12.45
C ALA A 338 -12.04 3.28 -13.51
N PRO A 339 -12.60 4.49 -13.38
CA PRO A 339 -12.39 5.52 -14.39
C PRO A 339 -11.71 6.76 -13.79
N CYS A 340 -10.70 7.29 -14.51
CA CYS A 340 -9.86 8.42 -14.09
C CYS A 340 -10.56 9.79 -14.04
N ASP A 341 -11.86 9.87 -14.33
CA ASP A 341 -12.58 11.14 -14.38
C ASP A 341 -13.69 11.12 -13.33
N MET A 342 -13.42 11.58 -12.11
CA MET A 342 -14.38 12.34 -11.31
C MET A 342 -13.70 13.02 -10.12
N ASN A 343 -13.96 14.32 -10.04
CA ASN A 343 -13.67 15.20 -8.92
C ASN A 343 -14.16 14.63 -7.57
N HIS A 344 -13.59 15.18 -6.51
CA HIS A 344 -13.64 14.84 -5.08
C HIS A 344 -15.00 14.60 -4.38
N ASP A 345 -16.08 14.33 -5.10
CA ASP A 345 -17.35 13.90 -4.52
C ASP A 345 -17.60 12.43 -4.90
N LEU A 346 -17.05 11.51 -4.10
CA LEU A 346 -17.50 10.12 -4.05
C LEU A 346 -18.97 10.11 -3.61
N ALA A 347 -19.88 10.27 -4.58
CA ALA A 347 -21.29 10.07 -4.35
C ALA A 347 -21.46 8.68 -3.71
N PRO A 348 -22.14 8.56 -2.57
CA PRO A 348 -22.19 7.32 -1.82
C PRO A 348 -22.72 6.21 -2.71
N LEU A 349 -22.06 5.03 -2.68
CA LEU A 349 -22.47 3.88 -3.47
C LEU A 349 -23.92 3.50 -3.12
N GLY A 350 -24.84 3.89 -3.99
CA GLY A 350 -26.22 3.46 -3.96
C GLY A 350 -26.27 1.96 -4.25
N LEU A 351 -27.11 1.22 -3.52
CA LEU A 351 -27.31 -0.21 -3.79
C LEU A 351 -27.63 -0.47 -5.27
N TRP A 352 -28.50 0.39 -5.84
CA TRP A 352 -28.93 0.32 -7.22
C TRP A 352 -27.96 0.94 -8.22
N THR A 353 -27.28 2.03 -7.88
CA THR A 353 -26.27 2.65 -8.76
C THR A 353 -25.01 1.79 -8.83
N GLY A 354 -24.56 1.22 -7.71
CA GLY A 354 -23.49 0.24 -7.64
C GLY A 354 -23.83 -1.05 -8.39
N ALA A 355 -25.03 -1.61 -8.16
CA ALA A 355 -25.49 -2.77 -8.93
C ALA A 355 -25.58 -2.46 -10.44
N LEU A 356 -26.11 -1.31 -10.84
CA LEU A 356 -26.21 -0.91 -12.25
C LEU A 356 -24.84 -0.65 -12.89
N ALA A 357 -23.89 -0.06 -12.16
CA ALA A 357 -22.51 0.12 -12.61
C ALA A 357 -21.82 -1.24 -12.79
N VAL A 358 -22.03 -2.16 -11.85
CA VAL A 358 -21.61 -3.56 -11.94
C VAL A 358 -22.23 -4.24 -13.16
N PHE A 359 -23.55 -4.12 -13.38
CA PHE A 359 -24.22 -4.72 -14.54
C PHE A 359 -23.80 -4.09 -15.86
N ARG A 360 -23.52 -2.77 -15.91
CA ARG A 360 -22.95 -2.10 -17.10
C ARG A 360 -21.54 -2.59 -17.39
N LYS A 361 -20.67 -2.72 -16.37
CA LYS A 361 -19.34 -3.31 -16.55
C LYS A 361 -19.45 -4.78 -16.99
N LEU A 362 -20.35 -5.57 -16.38
CA LEU A 362 -20.61 -6.97 -16.77
C LEU A 362 -21.11 -7.10 -18.21
N GLY A 363 -21.99 -6.19 -18.64
CA GLY A 363 -22.52 -6.12 -20.01
C GLY A 363 -21.44 -5.76 -21.02
N ASN A 364 -20.57 -4.81 -20.69
CA ASN A 364 -19.42 -4.43 -21.53
C ASN A 364 -18.33 -5.52 -21.56
N CYS A 365 -18.21 -6.33 -20.50
CA CYS A 365 -17.32 -7.48 -20.43
C CYS A 365 -17.86 -8.73 -21.16
N TRP A 366 -19.14 -8.76 -21.56
CA TRP A 366 -19.71 -9.93 -22.25
C TRP A 366 -19.08 -10.16 -23.64
N GLY A 367 -18.50 -9.12 -24.26
CA GLY A 367 -17.84 -9.21 -25.57
C GLY A 367 -16.30 -9.29 -25.55
N CYS A 368 -15.64 -9.05 -24.42
CA CYS A 368 -14.17 -9.02 -24.32
C CYS A 368 -13.71 -9.87 -23.13
N ASN A 369 -12.79 -10.83 -23.35
CA ASN A 369 -12.16 -11.68 -22.32
C ASN A 369 -11.26 -10.89 -21.34
N ARG A 370 -11.74 -9.80 -20.73
CA ARG A 370 -11.01 -8.95 -19.77
C ARG A 370 -11.29 -9.40 -18.34
N ARG A 371 -10.86 -10.62 -17.99
CA ARG A 371 -10.97 -11.15 -16.63
C ARG A 371 -9.64 -10.96 -15.92
N ALA A 372 -9.58 -10.15 -14.87
CA ALA A 372 -8.33 -9.91 -14.12
C ALA A 372 -8.01 -11.07 -13.16
N CYS A 373 -6.77 -11.18 -12.68
CA CYS A 373 -6.46 -12.04 -11.54
C CYS A 373 -6.31 -11.22 -10.26
N VAL A 374 -6.61 -11.86 -9.13
CA VAL A 374 -6.39 -11.30 -7.80
C VAL A 374 -5.57 -12.27 -6.98
N ARG A 375 -4.70 -11.73 -6.14
CA ARG A 375 -3.94 -12.51 -5.17
C ARG A 375 -4.10 -11.94 -3.78
N VAL A 376 -4.42 -12.81 -2.84
CA VAL A 376 -4.54 -12.47 -1.43
C VAL A 376 -3.42 -13.17 -0.68
N HIS A 377 -2.63 -12.38 0.05
CA HIS A 377 -1.55 -12.85 0.91
C HIS A 377 -1.89 -12.57 2.37
N LEU A 378 -1.68 -13.57 3.22
CA LEU A 378 -1.78 -13.47 4.67
C LEU A 378 -0.38 -13.64 5.24
N ALA A 379 0.13 -12.60 5.88
CA ALA A 379 1.41 -12.66 6.58
C ALA A 379 1.29 -13.52 7.85
N GLN A 380 2.44 -13.82 8.45
CA GLN A 380 2.56 -14.56 9.70
C GLN A 380 1.79 -13.82 10.80
N PRO A 381 0.82 -14.50 11.46
CA PRO A 381 0.14 -13.95 12.62
C PRO A 381 1.12 -13.65 13.76
N PHE A 382 0.91 -12.57 14.50
CA PHE A 382 1.73 -12.24 15.67
C PHE A 382 0.91 -11.66 16.83
N SER A 383 1.44 -11.80 18.04
CA SER A 383 0.83 -11.31 19.29
C SER A 383 0.90 -9.78 19.40
N LEU A 384 -0.24 -9.13 19.69
CA LEU A 384 -0.30 -7.70 19.95
C LEU A 384 0.40 -7.34 21.26
N GLN A 385 0.20 -8.13 22.31
CA GLN A 385 0.82 -7.88 23.61
C GLN A 385 2.36 -7.96 23.51
N GLU A 386 2.87 -8.95 22.78
CA GLU A 386 4.30 -9.10 22.52
C GLU A 386 4.87 -7.86 21.81
N TYR A 387 4.21 -7.41 20.73
CA TYR A 387 4.61 -6.22 20.02
C TYR A 387 4.60 -4.99 20.93
N ALA A 388 3.56 -4.80 21.74
CA ALA A 388 3.42 -3.62 22.58
C ALA A 388 4.51 -3.52 23.66
N ILE A 389 4.97 -4.65 24.19
CA ILE A 389 6.05 -4.70 25.18
C ILE A 389 7.39 -4.36 24.52
N ASN A 390 7.71 -4.98 23.38
CA ASN A 390 9.00 -4.82 22.71
C ASN A 390 9.12 -3.51 21.93
N ALA A 391 8.02 -2.98 21.39
CA ALA A 391 8.05 -1.75 20.59
C ALA A 391 8.48 -0.54 21.43
N ARG A 392 8.21 -0.54 22.75
CA ARG A 392 8.57 0.56 23.67
C ARG A 392 10.08 0.79 23.78
N SER A 393 10.90 -0.25 23.64
CA SER A 393 12.36 -0.10 23.66
C SER A 393 12.93 0.50 22.38
N CYS A 394 12.16 0.53 21.30
CA CYS A 394 12.59 1.04 19.99
C CYS A 394 12.18 2.50 19.77
N TRP A 395 11.83 3.25 20.82
CA TRP A 395 11.36 4.62 20.68
C TRP A 395 12.55 5.58 20.52
N GLY A 396 12.91 5.89 19.27
CA GLY A 396 13.92 6.89 18.93
C GLY A 396 13.41 8.34 19.09
N SER A 397 14.36 9.29 19.17
CA SER A 397 14.07 10.73 19.08
C SER A 397 13.52 11.09 17.70
N ARG A 398 12.57 12.02 17.70
CA ARG A 398 11.86 12.46 16.48
C ARG A 398 12.08 13.93 16.23
N GLN A 399 12.15 14.29 14.95
CA GLN A 399 12.22 15.67 14.52
C GLN A 399 11.30 15.90 13.31
N THR A 400 10.72 17.09 13.21
CA THR A 400 9.91 17.47 12.05
C THR A 400 10.78 17.62 10.82
N LEU A 401 10.18 17.47 9.64
CA LEU A 401 10.90 17.61 8.37
C LEU A 401 11.54 18.99 8.20
N GLU A 402 10.89 20.04 8.70
CA GLU A 402 11.42 21.41 8.80
C GLU A 402 12.81 21.42 9.48
N HIS A 403 12.95 20.83 10.66
CA HIS A 403 14.23 20.80 11.39
C HIS A 403 15.29 19.93 10.70
N LEU A 404 14.87 18.86 10.01
CA LEU A 404 15.78 17.90 9.36
C LEU A 404 16.35 18.40 8.03
N LEU A 405 15.52 19.01 7.18
CA LEU A 405 15.91 19.33 5.81
C LEU A 405 16.00 20.82 5.51
N GLN A 406 15.19 21.68 6.15
CA GLN A 406 15.18 23.10 5.80
C GLN A 406 16.55 23.77 5.97
N PRO A 407 17.31 23.57 7.07
CA PRO A 407 18.64 24.16 7.22
C PRO A 407 19.62 23.69 6.13
N ILE A 408 19.44 22.47 5.63
CA ILE A 408 20.29 21.88 4.60
C ILE A 408 19.95 22.47 3.23
N VAL A 409 18.66 22.58 2.90
CA VAL A 409 18.17 23.19 1.66
C VAL A 409 18.60 24.65 1.57
N LEU A 410 18.58 25.38 2.68
CA LEU A 410 19.01 26.78 2.72
C LEU A 410 20.54 26.96 2.68
N GLY A 411 21.29 25.89 2.93
CA GLY A 411 22.76 25.87 2.96
C GLY A 411 23.36 26.29 4.31
N GLU A 412 22.57 26.29 5.37
CA GLU A 412 22.96 26.70 6.74
C GLU A 412 23.63 25.58 7.53
N CYS A 413 23.30 24.31 7.24
CA CYS A 413 23.87 23.15 7.93
C CYS A 413 24.37 22.08 6.95
N SER A 414 25.47 21.41 7.31
CA SER A 414 26.01 20.28 6.57
C SER A 414 25.86 18.93 7.28
N VAL A 415 25.48 18.91 8.56
CA VAL A 415 25.27 17.69 9.34
C VAL A 415 23.81 17.28 9.24
N VAL A 416 23.56 16.04 8.81
CA VAL A 416 22.21 15.46 8.78
C VAL A 416 21.97 14.78 10.13
N PRO A 417 20.92 15.13 10.89
CA PRO A 417 20.62 14.46 12.14
C PRO A 417 20.14 13.02 11.89
N ASP A 418 20.77 12.05 12.56
CA ASP A 418 20.32 10.65 12.53
C ASP A 418 19.10 10.44 13.44
N THR A 419 17.97 11.07 13.10
CA THR A 419 16.72 10.97 13.86
C THR A 419 15.54 10.55 13.00
N GLU A 420 14.52 9.97 13.62
CA GLU A 420 13.32 9.56 12.90
C GLU A 420 12.55 10.80 12.41
N LYS A 421 12.23 10.83 11.12
CA LYS A 421 11.33 11.83 10.54
C LYS A 421 9.94 11.70 11.16
N GLU A 422 9.44 12.79 11.73
CA GLU A 422 8.03 12.90 12.10
C GLU A 422 7.24 13.50 10.93
N GLN A 423 6.28 12.72 10.43
CA GLN A 423 5.41 13.11 9.33
C GLN A 423 4.02 12.56 9.62
N GLU A 424 3.07 13.42 9.98
CA GLU A 424 1.71 13.02 10.35
C GLU A 424 0.67 13.68 9.45
N TRP A 425 0.22 12.94 8.44
CA TRP A 425 -0.82 13.40 7.51
C TRP A 425 -2.23 12.91 7.88
N THR A 426 -2.33 11.99 8.85
CA THR A 426 -3.61 11.45 9.29
C THR A 426 -4.24 12.32 10.37
N PRO A 427 -5.44 12.89 10.14
CA PRO A 427 -6.13 13.64 11.18
C PRO A 427 -6.48 12.72 12.36
N SER A 428 -6.28 13.22 13.58
CA SER A 428 -6.65 12.49 14.79
C SER A 428 -8.18 12.42 14.91
N THR A 429 -8.72 11.20 14.94
CA THR A 429 -10.16 10.99 15.18
C THR A 429 -10.47 11.15 16.66
N GLY A 430 -11.64 11.66 17.02
CA GLY A 430 -12.06 11.86 18.42
C GLY A 430 -11.89 10.61 19.30
N LEU A 431 -12.07 9.42 18.72
CA LEU A 431 -11.81 8.13 19.37
C LEU A 431 -10.32 7.92 19.72
N LEU A 432 -9.40 8.25 18.82
CA LEU A 432 -7.96 8.12 19.04
C LEU A 432 -7.47 9.15 20.06
N LEU A 433 -8.05 10.35 20.07
CA LEU A 433 -7.76 11.40 21.05
C LEU A 433 -8.16 11.04 22.49
N THR A 434 -9.08 10.08 22.68
CA THR A 434 -9.41 9.59 24.04
C THR A 434 -8.34 8.70 24.66
N LEU A 435 -7.41 8.19 23.86
CA LEU A 435 -6.32 7.36 24.35
C LEU A 435 -5.21 8.22 24.97
N LYS A 436 -4.42 7.62 25.87
CA LYS A 436 -3.19 8.25 26.38
C LYS A 436 -2.22 8.49 25.21
N GLU A 437 -1.39 9.53 25.31
CA GLU A 437 -0.43 9.87 24.25
C GLU A 437 0.49 8.69 23.88
N GLU A 438 0.92 7.90 24.87
CA GLU A 438 1.71 6.68 24.67
C GLU A 438 0.97 5.62 23.82
N ASP A 439 -0.33 5.45 24.07
CA ASP A 439 -1.17 4.49 23.34
C ASP A 439 -1.47 5.00 21.92
N GLN A 440 -1.67 6.32 21.75
CA GLN A 440 -1.78 6.93 20.43
C GLN A 440 -0.52 6.69 19.59
N LEU A 441 0.65 6.87 20.22
CA LEU A 441 1.94 6.62 19.60
C LEU A 441 2.11 5.16 19.20
N LEU A 442 1.75 4.25 20.10
CA LEU A 442 1.80 2.81 19.87
C LEU A 442 0.91 2.40 18.70
N VAL A 443 -0.31 2.91 18.63
CA VAL A 443 -1.26 2.64 17.53
C VAL A 443 -0.72 3.15 16.21
N ARG A 444 -0.17 4.36 16.16
CA ARG A 444 0.43 4.93 14.94
C ARG A 444 1.61 4.09 14.45
N ARG A 445 2.55 3.75 15.34
CA ARG A 445 3.70 2.90 15.00
C ARG A 445 3.27 1.49 14.58
N LEU A 446 2.36 0.86 15.31
CA LEU A 446 1.81 -0.44 14.96
C LEU A 446 1.14 -0.42 13.58
N SER A 447 0.33 0.60 13.29
CA SER A 447 -0.35 0.74 12.00
C SER A 447 0.66 0.82 10.85
N ARG A 448 1.73 1.62 11.01
CA ARG A 448 2.83 1.70 10.02
C ARG A 448 3.56 0.39 9.86
N HIS A 449 3.92 -0.25 10.97
CA HIS A 449 4.64 -1.51 10.98
C HIS A 449 3.85 -2.60 10.25
N VAL A 450 2.55 -2.70 10.52
CA VAL A 450 1.68 -3.67 9.86
C VAL A 450 1.44 -3.32 8.39
N LEU A 451 1.22 -2.04 8.06
CA LEU A 451 1.04 -1.62 6.67
C LEU A 451 2.30 -1.91 5.83
N SER A 452 3.49 -1.62 6.37
CA SER A 452 4.78 -1.97 5.77
C SER A 452 4.90 -3.48 5.54
N ALA A 453 4.58 -4.29 6.56
CA ALA A 453 4.57 -5.75 6.44
C ALA A 453 3.57 -6.26 5.40
N SER A 454 2.37 -5.68 5.33
CA SER A 454 1.37 -6.02 4.32
C SER A 454 1.86 -5.68 2.92
N VAL A 455 2.35 -4.46 2.67
CA VAL A 455 2.87 -4.05 1.36
C VAL A 455 4.06 -4.89 0.93
N ALA A 456 5.01 -5.18 1.84
CA ALA A 456 6.14 -6.07 1.58
C ALA A 456 5.71 -7.51 1.27
N SER A 457 4.56 -7.96 1.81
CA SER A 457 4.01 -9.29 1.52
C SER A 457 3.18 -9.37 0.23
N SER A 458 2.86 -8.22 -0.37
CA SER A 458 2.08 -8.14 -1.60
C SER A 458 2.84 -8.75 -2.78
N ALA A 459 2.11 -9.36 -3.70
CA ALA A 459 2.71 -9.91 -4.91
C ALA A 459 2.68 -8.92 -6.06
N VAL A 460 3.77 -8.90 -6.82
CA VAL A 460 3.85 -8.11 -8.05
C VAL A 460 3.04 -8.79 -9.15
N MET A 461 2.09 -8.06 -9.72
CA MET A 461 1.21 -8.57 -10.78
C MET A 461 1.83 -8.42 -12.17
N SER A 462 1.26 -9.11 -13.16
CA SER A 462 1.83 -9.16 -14.52
C SER A 462 1.78 -7.80 -15.21
N THR A 463 0.72 -7.04 -14.95
CA THR A 463 0.48 -5.69 -15.45
C THR A 463 1.48 -4.67 -14.92
N ALA A 464 1.88 -4.78 -13.65
CA ALA A 464 2.90 -3.91 -13.06
C ALA A 464 4.23 -4.04 -13.79
N ILE A 465 4.75 -5.28 -13.94
CA ILE A 465 6.00 -5.57 -14.66
C ILE A 465 5.93 -5.06 -16.11
N MET A 466 4.83 -5.36 -16.81
CA MET A 466 4.64 -4.93 -18.20
C MET A 466 4.57 -3.40 -18.32
N ALA A 467 3.85 -2.72 -17.43
CA ALA A 467 3.75 -1.27 -17.41
C ALA A 467 5.11 -0.62 -17.15
N THR A 468 5.89 -1.14 -16.19
CA THR A 468 7.25 -0.66 -15.90
C THR A 468 8.17 -0.80 -17.11
N LEU A 469 8.15 -1.93 -17.81
CA LEU A 469 9.00 -2.12 -19.00
C LEU A 469 8.61 -1.18 -20.15
N LEU A 470 7.32 -1.01 -20.40
CA LEU A 470 6.83 -0.11 -21.45
C LEU A 470 7.10 1.36 -21.14
N LEU A 471 7.03 1.75 -19.86
CA LEU A 471 7.16 3.14 -19.43
C LEU A 471 8.63 3.56 -19.19
N LEU A 472 9.44 2.72 -18.54
CA LEU A 472 10.81 3.11 -18.14
C LEU A 472 11.89 2.68 -19.15
N LYS A 473 11.65 1.61 -19.91
CA LYS A 473 12.65 1.04 -20.84
C LYS A 473 12.27 1.21 -22.32
N HIS A 474 10.99 1.05 -22.67
CA HIS A 474 10.54 0.93 -24.06
C HIS A 474 9.48 1.97 -24.47
N GLN A 475 9.68 3.24 -24.11
CA GLN A 475 8.75 4.33 -24.46
C GLN A 475 8.49 4.47 -25.97
N LYS A 476 9.50 4.18 -26.81
CA LYS A 476 9.41 4.25 -28.28
C LYS A 476 8.81 2.98 -28.92
N GLY A 477 8.46 1.98 -28.11
CA GLY A 477 7.99 0.68 -28.55
C GLY A 477 9.08 -0.39 -28.63
N VAL A 478 8.64 -1.65 -28.64
CA VAL A 478 9.53 -2.83 -28.57
C VAL A 478 8.91 -4.02 -29.29
N VAL A 479 9.74 -4.87 -29.87
CA VAL A 479 9.31 -6.13 -30.48
C VAL A 479 8.90 -7.10 -29.38
N LEU A 480 7.78 -7.80 -29.55
CA LEU A 480 7.21 -8.70 -28.55
C LEU A 480 8.22 -9.75 -28.08
N SER A 481 9.01 -10.34 -28.97
CA SER A 481 10.05 -11.33 -28.63
C SER A 481 11.10 -10.77 -27.66
N GLN A 482 11.58 -9.55 -27.88
CA GLN A 482 12.49 -8.86 -26.96
C GLN A 482 11.79 -8.51 -25.64
N LEU A 483 10.57 -7.99 -25.69
CA LEU A 483 9.78 -7.65 -24.51
C LEU A 483 9.54 -8.86 -23.60
N LEU A 484 9.32 -10.04 -24.18
CA LEU A 484 9.19 -11.28 -23.41
C LEU A 484 10.48 -11.64 -22.66
N GLY A 485 11.64 -11.50 -23.29
CA GLY A 485 12.93 -11.72 -22.63
C GLY A 485 13.14 -10.77 -21.45
N GLU A 486 12.83 -9.49 -21.64
CA GLU A 486 12.93 -8.45 -20.61
C GLU A 486 11.90 -8.65 -19.48
N PHE A 487 10.69 -9.11 -19.81
CA PHE A 487 9.67 -9.50 -18.84
C PHE A 487 10.15 -10.64 -17.95
N SER A 488 10.78 -11.66 -18.55
CA SER A 488 11.38 -12.77 -17.80
C SER A 488 12.50 -12.29 -16.89
N TRP A 489 13.40 -11.44 -17.39
CA TRP A 489 14.48 -10.85 -16.60
C TRP A 489 13.94 -10.08 -15.39
N LEU A 490 13.00 -9.16 -15.59
CA LEU A 490 12.46 -8.35 -14.49
C LEU A 490 11.71 -9.20 -13.45
N THR A 491 11.03 -10.26 -13.90
CA THR A 491 10.39 -11.25 -13.02
C THR A 491 11.43 -11.98 -12.15
N GLU A 492 12.57 -12.36 -12.72
CA GLU A 492 13.65 -13.02 -11.97
C GLU A 492 14.30 -12.06 -10.97
N GLU A 493 14.55 -10.81 -11.35
CA GLU A 493 15.06 -9.77 -10.45
C GLU A 493 14.12 -9.53 -9.25
N THR A 494 12.80 -9.53 -9.46
CA THR A 494 11.81 -9.45 -8.38
C THR A 494 11.91 -10.65 -7.42
N LEU A 495 12.04 -11.87 -7.96
CA LEU A 495 12.16 -13.10 -7.15
C LEU A 495 13.49 -13.15 -6.38
N LEU A 496 14.59 -12.69 -6.97
CA LEU A 496 15.92 -12.63 -6.35
C LEU A 496 15.95 -11.71 -5.13
N ARG A 497 15.18 -10.62 -5.17
CA ARG A 497 14.98 -9.69 -4.04
C ARG A 497 14.07 -10.25 -2.96
N GLY A 498 13.59 -11.47 -3.15
CA GLY A 498 12.73 -12.15 -2.21
C GLY A 498 11.33 -11.57 -2.21
N PHE A 499 10.79 -11.12 -3.35
CA PHE A 499 9.38 -10.79 -3.54
C PHE A 499 8.70 -11.85 -4.41
N ASP A 500 7.40 -12.09 -4.19
CA ASP A 500 6.64 -13.07 -4.97
C ASP A 500 5.86 -12.41 -6.11
N VAL A 501 5.57 -13.17 -7.16
CA VAL A 501 4.84 -12.71 -8.36
C VAL A 501 3.49 -13.37 -8.50
N GLY A 502 2.46 -12.59 -8.81
CA GLY A 502 1.06 -13.00 -8.76
C GLY A 502 0.58 -13.92 -9.87
N PHE A 503 1.49 -14.45 -10.68
CA PHE A 503 1.20 -15.19 -11.89
C PHE A 503 2.11 -16.42 -12.06
N SER A 504 1.74 -17.30 -12.99
CA SER A 504 2.52 -18.47 -13.40
C SER A 504 2.06 -18.97 -14.77
N GLY A 505 2.88 -19.77 -15.45
CA GLY A 505 2.53 -20.43 -16.70
C GLY A 505 3.41 -20.03 -17.89
N GLN A 506 2.88 -20.19 -19.10
CA GLN A 506 3.60 -19.87 -20.33
C GLN A 506 3.69 -18.37 -20.54
N LEU A 507 4.90 -17.86 -20.78
CA LEU A 507 5.21 -16.44 -20.97
C LEU A 507 4.36 -15.78 -22.03
N ARG A 508 4.14 -16.48 -23.13
CA ARG A 508 3.34 -15.98 -24.26
C ARG A 508 1.88 -15.75 -23.88
N CYS A 509 1.25 -16.73 -23.24
CA CYS A 509 -0.14 -16.62 -22.80
C CYS A 509 -0.30 -15.51 -21.77
N LEU A 510 0.69 -15.37 -20.89
CA LEU A 510 0.73 -14.32 -19.89
C LEU A 510 0.84 -12.94 -20.54
N ALA A 511 1.83 -12.72 -21.41
CA ALA A 511 1.97 -11.43 -22.08
C ALA A 511 0.75 -11.08 -22.93
N GLN A 512 0.16 -12.06 -23.63
CA GLN A 512 -1.10 -11.87 -24.35
C GLN A 512 -2.23 -11.43 -23.42
N HIS A 513 -2.36 -12.09 -22.26
CA HIS A 513 -3.35 -11.73 -21.25
C HIS A 513 -3.12 -10.32 -20.71
N THR A 514 -1.90 -10.00 -20.28
CA THR A 514 -1.53 -8.69 -19.75
C THR A 514 -1.73 -7.57 -20.79
N LEU A 515 -1.31 -7.78 -22.04
CA LEU A 515 -1.53 -6.81 -23.12
C LEU A 515 -3.03 -6.66 -23.45
N SER A 516 -3.84 -7.70 -23.27
CA SER A 516 -5.29 -7.60 -23.42
C SER A 516 -5.94 -6.73 -22.33
N LEU A 517 -5.39 -6.75 -21.11
CA LEU A 517 -5.82 -5.87 -20.01
C LEU A 517 -5.38 -4.42 -20.26
N LEU A 518 -4.15 -4.22 -20.74
CA LEU A 518 -3.56 -2.91 -21.04
C LEU A 518 -3.95 -2.33 -22.41
N ARG A 519 -4.89 -2.97 -23.13
CA ARG A 519 -5.29 -2.61 -24.51
C ARG A 519 -5.69 -1.14 -24.69
N ALA A 520 -6.22 -0.49 -23.65
CA ALA A 520 -6.57 0.93 -23.72
C ALA A 520 -5.35 1.86 -23.82
N HIS A 521 -4.19 1.42 -23.33
CA HIS A 521 -2.97 2.20 -23.17
C HIS A 521 -1.85 1.79 -24.14
N VAL A 522 -2.08 0.76 -24.96
CA VAL A 522 -1.06 0.17 -25.84
C VAL A 522 -1.61 -0.01 -27.26
N VAL A 523 -0.75 0.14 -28.27
CA VAL A 523 -1.01 -0.19 -29.66
C VAL A 523 -0.17 -1.40 -30.04
N LEU A 524 -0.79 -2.35 -30.74
CA LEU A 524 -0.11 -3.52 -31.30
C LEU A 524 -0.02 -3.36 -32.81
N LEU A 525 1.20 -3.27 -33.32
CA LEU A 525 1.49 -3.14 -34.75
C LEU A 525 2.09 -4.45 -35.25
N ARG A 526 1.61 -4.98 -36.38
CA ARG A 526 2.18 -6.18 -37.00
C ARG A 526 3.26 -5.80 -38.00
N VAL A 527 4.46 -6.36 -37.87
CA VAL A 527 5.57 -6.17 -38.82
C VAL A 527 5.49 -7.22 -39.94
N HIS A 528 6.00 -6.90 -41.13
CA HIS A 528 6.01 -7.78 -42.30
C HIS A 528 6.69 -9.16 -42.09
N GLN A 529 7.49 -9.32 -41.03
CA GLN A 529 8.10 -10.60 -40.63
C GLN A 529 7.25 -11.43 -39.65
N GLY A 530 6.00 -11.01 -39.39
CA GLY A 530 5.08 -11.68 -38.48
C GLY A 530 5.13 -11.11 -37.05
N ASP A 531 6.28 -10.68 -36.55
CA ASP A 531 6.40 -10.23 -35.16
C ASP A 531 5.54 -8.98 -34.85
N LEU A 532 5.05 -8.90 -33.61
CA LEU A 532 4.23 -7.80 -33.11
C LEU A 532 5.12 -6.77 -32.42
N VAL A 533 4.97 -5.49 -32.75
CA VAL A 533 5.56 -4.38 -32.01
C VAL A 533 4.51 -3.83 -31.06
N VAL A 534 4.90 -3.72 -29.80
CA VAL A 534 4.10 -3.16 -28.72
C VAL A 534 4.56 -1.73 -28.51
N VAL A 535 3.66 -0.76 -28.67
CA VAL A 535 3.95 0.67 -28.51
C VAL A 535 3.00 1.25 -27.47
N PRO A 536 3.50 1.91 -26.40
CA PRO A 536 2.62 2.63 -25.48
C PRO A 536 1.96 3.80 -26.20
N ARG A 537 0.67 4.05 -25.93
CA ARG A 537 -0.06 5.18 -26.52
C ARG A 537 0.41 6.47 -25.85
N PRO A 538 0.88 7.47 -26.61
CA PRO A 538 1.16 8.78 -26.04
C PRO A 538 -0.13 9.44 -25.55
N GLY A 539 -0.03 10.23 -24.48
CA GLY A 539 -1.13 10.99 -23.89
C GLY A 539 -1.47 10.59 -22.45
N PRO A 540 -2.66 10.99 -21.93
CA PRO A 540 -3.01 10.83 -20.52
C PRO A 540 -3.09 9.36 -20.08
N GLY A 541 -3.22 8.42 -21.03
CA GLY A 541 -3.17 6.99 -20.76
C GLY A 541 -1.85 6.50 -20.15
N LEU A 542 -0.76 7.25 -20.29
CA LEU A 542 0.54 6.94 -19.66
C LEU A 542 0.51 7.12 -18.13
N THR A 543 -0.32 8.02 -17.60
CA THR A 543 -0.49 8.20 -16.14
C THR A 543 -0.95 6.89 -15.47
N HIS A 544 -1.81 6.14 -16.15
CA HIS A 544 -2.29 4.85 -15.67
C HIS A 544 -1.18 3.78 -15.69
N LEU A 545 -0.32 3.79 -16.72
CA LEU A 545 0.85 2.91 -16.74
C LEU A 545 1.85 3.30 -15.65
N ALA A 546 2.03 4.60 -15.39
CA ALA A 546 2.88 5.08 -14.31
C ALA A 546 2.37 4.57 -12.96
N ARG A 547 1.06 4.67 -12.69
CA ARG A 547 0.44 4.14 -11.46
C ARG A 547 0.64 2.64 -11.30
N LEU A 548 0.49 1.85 -12.37
CA LEU A 548 0.76 0.42 -12.32
C LEU A 548 2.24 0.11 -12.09
N SER A 549 3.14 0.91 -12.67
CA SER A 549 4.58 0.72 -12.47
C SER A 549 5.02 0.98 -11.02
N MET A 550 4.30 1.86 -10.31
CA MET A 550 4.55 2.15 -8.89
C MET A 550 4.32 0.92 -7.98
N GLU A 551 3.51 -0.06 -8.40
CA GLU A 551 3.35 -1.32 -7.65
C GLU A 551 4.65 -2.14 -7.57
N LEU A 552 5.58 -1.91 -8.51
CA LEU A 552 6.89 -2.54 -8.49
C LEU A 552 7.88 -1.81 -7.56
N LEU A 553 7.63 -0.54 -7.23
CA LEU A 553 8.58 0.29 -6.48
C LEU A 553 9.02 -0.34 -5.14
N PRO A 554 8.13 -0.90 -4.28
CA PRO A 554 8.55 -1.50 -3.02
C PRO A 554 9.60 -2.60 -3.18
N THR A 555 9.63 -3.27 -4.33
CA THR A 555 10.59 -4.35 -4.60
C THR A 555 12.00 -3.85 -4.90
N PHE A 556 12.14 -2.64 -5.46
CA PHE A 556 13.41 -2.03 -5.83
C PHE A 556 13.70 -0.74 -5.04
N LEU A 557 12.92 -0.44 -4.00
CA LEU A 557 12.92 0.88 -3.35
C LEU A 557 14.32 1.24 -2.81
N SER A 558 14.93 0.34 -2.04
CA SER A 558 16.25 0.59 -1.45
C SER A 558 17.31 0.85 -2.53
N GLU A 559 17.27 0.10 -3.63
CA GLU A 559 18.19 0.25 -4.75
C GLU A 559 17.93 1.53 -5.56
N ALA A 560 16.66 1.90 -5.75
CA ALA A 560 16.27 3.12 -6.43
C ALA A 560 16.69 4.37 -5.62
N VAL A 561 16.47 4.36 -4.30
CA VAL A 561 16.96 5.41 -3.39
C VAL A 561 18.48 5.49 -3.47
N GLY A 562 19.17 4.35 -3.40
CA GLY A 562 20.62 4.28 -3.54
C GLY A 562 21.14 4.83 -4.87
N ALA A 563 20.51 4.48 -6.00
CA ALA A 563 20.90 4.94 -7.33
C ALA A 563 20.69 6.45 -7.50
N CYS A 564 19.55 6.98 -7.05
CA CYS A 564 19.28 8.42 -7.03
C CYS A 564 20.25 9.17 -6.11
N ALA A 565 20.63 8.61 -4.94
CA ALA A 565 21.61 9.20 -4.04
C ALA A 565 23.02 9.27 -4.67
N VAL A 566 23.44 8.21 -5.36
CA VAL A 566 24.68 8.23 -6.16
C VAL A 566 24.62 9.31 -7.24
N ARG A 567 23.48 9.42 -7.95
CA ARG A 567 23.28 10.50 -8.94
C ARG A 567 23.42 11.88 -8.30
N GLY A 568 22.85 12.10 -7.12
CA GLY A 568 23.00 13.34 -6.36
C GLY A 568 24.45 13.71 -6.07
N LEU A 569 25.30 12.73 -5.73
CA LEU A 569 26.75 12.97 -5.56
C LEU A 569 27.45 13.35 -6.87
N LEU A 570 27.06 12.73 -7.98
CA LEU A 570 27.69 12.93 -9.29
C LEU A 570 27.24 14.24 -9.97
N ALA A 571 26.02 14.71 -9.70
CA ALA A 571 25.43 15.89 -10.35
C ALA A 571 26.24 17.18 -10.16
N GLY A 572 27.06 17.28 -9.10
CA GLY A 572 27.96 18.40 -8.86
C GLY A 572 29.39 18.24 -9.42
N ARG A 573 29.74 17.07 -9.95
CA ARG A 573 31.13 16.71 -10.30
C ARG A 573 31.34 16.35 -11.77
N VAL A 574 30.29 15.92 -12.47
CA VAL A 574 30.33 15.56 -13.89
C VAL A 574 29.30 16.38 -14.68
N PRO A 575 29.67 17.04 -15.80
CA PRO A 575 28.71 17.78 -16.61
C PRO A 575 27.65 16.84 -17.23
N PRO A 576 26.40 17.31 -17.39
CA PRO A 576 25.25 16.48 -17.78
C PRO A 576 25.27 16.17 -19.29
N GLU A 577 26.10 15.22 -19.74
CA GLU A 577 26.11 14.79 -21.15
C GLU A 577 26.21 13.25 -21.31
N GLY A 578 25.05 12.58 -21.30
CA GLY A 578 24.81 11.31 -21.99
C GLY A 578 25.14 9.99 -21.26
N PRO A 579 24.88 8.82 -21.90
CA PRO A 579 24.97 7.48 -21.29
C PRO A 579 26.37 7.05 -20.81
N TRP A 580 27.39 7.88 -21.03
CA TRP A 580 28.79 7.62 -20.72
C TRP A 580 29.20 8.11 -19.31
N GLU A 581 28.24 8.62 -18.52
CA GLU A 581 28.38 9.12 -17.13
C GLU A 581 29.07 8.17 -16.13
N LEU A 582 29.20 6.88 -16.44
CA LEU A 582 29.77 5.87 -15.54
C LEU A 582 31.23 5.51 -15.85
N GLN A 583 31.82 6.07 -16.91
CA GLN A 583 33.20 5.81 -17.33
C GLN A 583 34.11 6.98 -16.94
N GLY A 584 34.29 7.19 -15.64
CA GLY A 584 35.21 8.16 -15.06
C GLY A 584 35.26 7.94 -13.56
N ILE A 585 36.42 7.61 -13.03
CA ILE A 585 36.58 7.03 -11.69
C ILE A 585 36.51 8.15 -10.65
N GLU A 586 35.43 8.23 -9.89
CA GLU A 586 35.45 8.87 -8.57
C GLU A 586 35.18 7.83 -7.50
N LEU A 587 36.06 7.79 -6.50
CA LEU A 587 35.83 7.07 -5.25
C LEU A 587 34.73 7.81 -4.48
N LEU A 588 33.63 7.12 -4.22
CA LEU A 588 32.53 7.59 -3.39
C LEU A 588 32.86 7.23 -1.94
N SER A 589 32.97 8.22 -1.06
CA SER A 589 33.14 7.95 0.37
C SER A 589 31.84 7.41 0.97
N GLN A 590 31.95 6.46 1.90
CA GLN A 590 30.79 5.93 2.60
C GLN A 590 29.98 7.05 3.26
N ASN A 591 30.64 7.99 3.95
CA ASN A 591 29.97 9.05 4.69
C ASN A 591 29.17 10.00 3.76
N GLU A 592 29.72 10.37 2.60
CA GLU A 592 28.99 11.19 1.61
C GLU A 592 27.78 10.45 1.05
N LEU A 593 27.92 9.15 0.78
CA LEU A 593 26.83 8.33 0.28
C LEU A 593 25.71 8.18 1.31
N TYR A 594 26.05 7.90 2.58
CA TYR A 594 25.08 7.86 3.67
C TYR A 594 24.33 9.16 3.80
N ARG A 595 25.04 10.28 3.73
CA ARG A 595 24.43 11.60 3.80
C ARG A 595 23.41 11.80 2.68
N GLN A 596 23.73 11.46 1.44
CA GLN A 596 22.78 11.60 0.32
C GLN A 596 21.60 10.63 0.40
N ILE A 597 21.83 9.40 0.87
CA ILE A 597 20.74 8.44 1.11
C ILE A 597 19.79 8.99 2.18
N LEU A 598 20.31 9.50 3.30
CA LEU A 598 19.50 10.10 4.36
C LEU A 598 18.69 11.29 3.86
N LEU A 599 19.30 12.20 3.09
CA LEU A 599 18.58 13.34 2.50
C LEU A 599 17.40 12.90 1.63
N LEU A 600 17.61 11.86 0.81
CA LEU A 600 16.55 11.34 -0.05
C LEU A 600 15.47 10.59 0.74
N LEU A 601 15.85 9.81 1.76
CA LEU A 601 14.90 9.16 2.68
C LEU A 601 14.07 10.17 3.46
N HIS A 602 14.64 11.31 3.85
CA HIS A 602 13.90 12.39 4.48
C HIS A 602 12.99 13.13 3.49
N LEU A 603 13.43 13.35 2.25
CA LEU A 603 12.64 14.04 1.22
C LEU A 603 11.41 13.22 0.82
N LEU A 604 11.57 11.91 0.65
CA LEU A 604 10.49 11.03 0.21
C LEU A 604 9.40 10.88 1.30
N PRO A 605 8.12 10.78 0.91
CA PRO A 605 7.02 10.52 1.83
C PRO A 605 7.15 9.20 2.59
N GLN A 606 6.82 9.19 3.88
CA GLN A 606 6.78 7.95 4.67
C GLN A 606 5.71 6.98 4.19
N ASP A 607 4.62 7.47 3.61
CA ASP A 607 3.58 6.62 3.01
C ASP A 607 4.10 5.89 1.77
N LEU A 608 5.12 6.42 1.09
CA LEU A 608 5.78 5.73 -0.03
C LEU A 608 6.84 4.74 0.46
N LEU A 609 7.70 5.21 1.37
CA LEU A 609 8.84 4.45 1.86
C LEU A 609 8.42 3.27 2.75
N LEU A 610 7.35 3.47 3.53
CA LEU A 610 6.86 2.58 4.58
C LEU A 610 7.99 1.96 5.40
N PRO A 611 8.94 2.75 5.93
CA PRO A 611 10.05 2.21 6.71
C PRO A 611 9.49 1.57 7.97
N GLN A 612 10.09 0.45 8.37
CA GLN A 612 9.67 -0.20 9.61
C GLN A 612 10.03 0.72 10.79
N PRO A 613 9.07 1.07 11.67
CA PRO A 613 9.32 2.02 12.76
C PRO A 613 10.23 1.48 13.87
N CYS A 614 10.67 0.23 13.77
CA CYS A 614 11.66 -0.38 14.67
C CYS A 614 13.08 -0.33 14.11
N GLN A 615 13.27 0.15 12.88
CA GLN A 615 14.58 0.32 12.25
C GLN A 615 15.04 1.76 12.39
N SER A 616 16.31 1.96 12.78
CA SER A 616 16.92 3.29 12.76
C SER A 616 17.22 3.75 11.33
N SER A 617 17.33 5.07 11.15
CA SER A 617 17.72 5.67 9.85
C SER A 617 19.06 5.11 9.35
N TYR A 618 20.01 4.88 10.25
CA TYR A 618 21.29 4.25 9.95
C TYR A 618 21.13 2.82 9.40
N CYS A 619 20.29 2.00 10.03
CA CYS A 619 20.02 0.63 9.54
C CYS A 619 19.40 0.66 8.15
N SER A 620 18.48 1.59 7.87
CA SER A 620 17.90 1.75 6.53
C SER A 620 18.96 2.17 5.50
N CYS A 621 19.89 3.06 5.86
CA CYS A 621 20.99 3.45 4.97
C CYS A 621 21.98 2.32 4.71
N GLN A 622 22.30 1.54 5.74
CA GLN A 622 23.13 0.34 5.61
C GLN A 622 22.45 -0.68 4.70
N GLU A 623 21.13 -0.90 4.84
CA GLU A 623 20.39 -1.79 3.95
C GLU A 623 20.45 -1.31 2.49
N VAL A 624 20.27 -0.01 2.24
CA VAL A 624 20.42 0.57 0.89
C VAL A 624 21.81 0.27 0.33
N LEU A 625 22.87 0.54 1.09
CA LEU A 625 24.25 0.29 0.66
C LEU A 625 24.50 -1.20 0.38
N ASP A 626 24.08 -2.08 1.30
CA ASP A 626 24.24 -3.52 1.15
C ASP A 626 23.50 -4.03 -0.09
N ARG A 627 22.32 -3.50 -0.41
CA ARG A 627 21.56 -3.82 -1.63
C ARG A 627 22.26 -3.35 -2.90
N LEU A 628 22.84 -2.15 -2.91
CA LEU A 628 23.62 -1.66 -4.05
C LEU A 628 24.86 -2.54 -4.32
N ILE A 629 25.52 -3.01 -3.25
CA ILE A 629 26.66 -3.94 -3.34
C ILE A 629 26.18 -5.31 -3.84
N GLN A 630 25.09 -5.85 -3.29
CA GLN A 630 24.51 -7.14 -3.70
C GLN A 630 24.10 -7.15 -5.18
N CYS A 631 23.57 -6.03 -5.69
CA CYS A 631 23.21 -5.87 -7.09
C CYS A 631 24.43 -5.65 -8.02
N GLY A 632 25.63 -5.55 -7.46
CA GLY A 632 26.86 -5.31 -8.21
C GLY A 632 26.93 -3.93 -8.84
N LEU A 633 26.18 -2.94 -8.33
CA LEU A 633 26.28 -1.54 -8.76
C LEU A 633 27.48 -0.85 -8.11
N LEU A 634 27.73 -1.13 -6.83
CA LEU A 634 28.88 -0.63 -6.08
C LEU A 634 29.89 -1.74 -5.81
N VAL A 635 31.16 -1.43 -6.04
CA VAL A 635 32.31 -2.28 -5.72
C VAL A 635 33.13 -1.57 -4.65
N ALA A 636 33.39 -2.25 -3.53
CA ALA A 636 34.24 -1.71 -2.48
C ALA A 636 35.70 -1.65 -2.96
N GLU A 637 36.36 -0.50 -2.76
CA GLU A 637 37.76 -0.28 -3.13
C GLU A 637 38.56 0.02 -1.86
N GLU A 638 39.64 -0.74 -1.64
CA GLU A 638 40.55 -0.50 -0.52
C GLU A 638 41.40 0.74 -0.83
N THR A 639 41.40 1.72 0.08
CA THR A 639 42.18 2.94 -0.11
C THR A 639 43.68 2.59 -0.17
N PRO A 640 44.44 3.03 -1.19
CA PRO A 640 45.85 2.65 -1.36
C PRO A 640 46.82 3.25 -0.32
N GLY A 641 46.31 3.80 0.79
CA GLY A 641 47.08 4.48 1.83
C GLY A 641 47.29 3.69 3.12
N SER A 642 46.57 2.59 3.36
CA SER A 642 46.84 1.75 4.53
C SER A 642 47.90 0.70 4.18
N ARG A 643 49.03 0.71 4.91
CA ARG A 643 50.09 -0.30 4.79
C ARG A 643 49.44 -1.70 4.84
N PRO A 644 49.88 -2.68 4.04
CA PRO A 644 49.34 -4.02 4.13
C PRO A 644 49.66 -4.56 5.53
N ALA A 645 48.64 -4.64 6.38
CA ALA A 645 48.73 -5.31 7.66
C ALA A 645 48.95 -6.79 7.36
N CYS A 646 50.22 -7.19 7.37
CA CYS A 646 50.65 -8.57 7.19
C CYS A 646 49.93 -9.45 8.22
N ASP A 647 49.12 -10.39 7.72
CA ASP A 647 48.86 -11.74 8.24
C ASP A 647 48.57 -11.97 9.75
N THR A 648 48.15 -10.96 10.52
CA THR A 648 47.65 -11.17 11.89
C THR A 648 46.13 -11.02 12.04
N GLY A 649 45.43 -10.47 11.04
CA GLY A 649 43.98 -10.22 11.08
C GLY A 649 43.07 -11.46 11.00
N ARG A 650 43.62 -12.65 10.71
CA ARG A 650 42.82 -13.87 10.54
C ARG A 650 42.31 -14.47 11.87
N GLN A 651 42.82 -14.01 13.01
CA GLN A 651 42.34 -14.43 14.34
C GLN A 651 41.30 -13.49 14.96
N HIS A 652 41.20 -12.24 14.48
CA HIS A 652 40.30 -11.25 15.09
C HIS A 652 38.88 -11.25 14.47
N LEU A 653 38.73 -11.77 13.26
CA LEU A 653 37.44 -11.97 12.57
C LEU A 653 36.62 -13.14 13.13
N SER A 654 37.25 -14.14 13.75
CA SER A 654 36.53 -15.22 14.43
C SER A 654 35.98 -14.82 15.80
N ALA A 655 36.52 -13.75 16.42
CA ALA A 655 36.13 -13.34 17.77
C ALA A 655 34.86 -12.45 17.79
N LYS A 656 34.54 -11.73 16.70
CA LYS A 656 33.35 -10.86 16.60
C LYS A 656 32.12 -11.52 15.97
N LEU A 657 32.21 -12.79 15.55
CA LEU A 657 31.06 -13.60 15.08
C LEU A 657 30.50 -14.55 16.15
N LEU A 658 31.02 -14.52 17.38
CA LEU A 658 30.44 -15.22 18.51
C LEU A 658 29.51 -14.31 19.28
N TRP A 659 28.21 -14.55 19.07
CA TRP A 659 27.11 -14.17 19.94
C TRP A 659 27.52 -14.23 21.41
N LYS A 660 27.49 -13.09 22.11
CA LYS A 660 27.38 -13.08 23.57
C LYS A 660 25.95 -12.68 23.94
N PRO A 661 25.20 -13.53 24.66
CA PRO A 661 23.92 -13.15 25.24
C PRO A 661 24.16 -12.30 26.50
N SER A 662 23.34 -11.25 26.65
CA SER A 662 22.96 -10.51 27.86
C SER A 662 23.92 -10.46 29.07
N GLY A 663 24.29 -9.25 29.49
CA GLY A 663 24.69 -9.00 30.89
C GLY A 663 25.68 -7.85 31.04
N ASP A 664 25.23 -6.84 31.78
CA ASP A 664 25.98 -5.87 32.59
C ASP A 664 26.52 -4.58 31.94
N PHE A 665 25.90 -3.49 32.40
CA PHE A 665 26.42 -2.13 32.43
C PHE A 665 27.58 -2.05 33.43
N THR A 666 28.74 -1.51 33.03
CA THR A 666 29.41 -0.35 33.66
C THR A 666 30.68 0.07 32.91
N ASP A 667 30.75 1.39 32.72
CA ASP A 667 31.89 2.32 32.81
C ASP A 667 33.08 2.28 31.83
N SER A 668 33.15 3.39 31.07
CA SER A 668 34.32 4.21 30.76
C SER A 668 35.67 3.53 30.52
N GLU A 669 36.08 3.49 29.24
CA GLU A 669 37.42 3.92 28.83
C GLU A 669 37.32 4.74 27.54
N SER A 670 37.74 6.00 27.65
CA SER A 670 37.98 6.92 26.56
C SER A 670 39.29 6.55 25.89
N ASP A 671 39.22 5.88 24.75
CA ASP A 671 40.29 5.88 23.77
C ASP A 671 39.79 6.64 22.54
N ASP A 672 40.51 7.69 22.17
CA ASP A 672 40.39 8.39 20.90
C ASP A 672 40.58 7.36 19.76
N PHE A 673 39.48 6.76 19.31
CA PHE A 673 39.45 6.02 18.07
C PHE A 673 39.62 7.02 16.94
N GLU A 674 40.82 7.11 16.37
CA GLU A 674 40.98 7.59 15.00
C GLU A 674 39.94 6.86 14.14
N GLU A 675 38.99 7.60 13.57
CA GLU A 675 37.97 7.05 12.69
C GLU A 675 38.67 6.17 11.63
N PRO A 676 38.33 4.88 11.53
CA PRO A 676 38.95 4.01 10.55
C PRO A 676 38.69 4.63 9.18
N GLY A 677 39.77 4.95 8.44
CA GLY A 677 39.69 5.60 7.13
C GLY A 677 38.52 5.06 6.33
N GLY A 678 37.54 5.93 6.06
CA GLY A 678 36.20 5.53 5.60
C GLY A 678 36.26 4.62 4.38
N ARG A 679 35.38 3.61 4.33
CA ARG A 679 35.28 2.73 3.16
C ARG A 679 34.93 3.57 1.94
N CYS A 680 35.55 3.27 0.81
CA CYS A 680 35.24 3.92 -0.45
C CYS A 680 34.68 2.92 -1.44
N PHE A 681 33.81 3.41 -2.32
CA PHE A 681 33.11 2.61 -3.32
C PHE A 681 33.31 3.19 -4.70
N ARG A 682 33.26 2.31 -5.69
CA ARG A 682 33.30 2.67 -7.10
C ARG A 682 32.14 2.03 -7.84
N LEU A 683 31.63 2.73 -8.85
CA LEU A 683 30.59 2.18 -9.73
C LEU A 683 31.15 1.05 -10.60
N SER A 684 30.36 -0.01 -10.71
CA SER A 684 30.73 -1.20 -11.47
C SER A 684 30.82 -0.91 -12.97
N GLN A 685 31.86 -1.45 -13.60
CA GLN A 685 32.13 -1.27 -15.03
C GLN A 685 31.54 -2.39 -15.91
N GLN A 686 30.69 -3.24 -15.34
CA GLN A 686 30.02 -4.30 -16.10
C GLN A 686 29.09 -3.70 -17.16
N SER A 687 29.03 -4.32 -18.34
CA SER A 687 28.29 -3.78 -19.50
C SER A 687 26.78 -3.60 -19.26
N ARG A 688 26.19 -4.30 -18.27
CA ARG A 688 24.77 -4.19 -17.91
C ARG A 688 24.49 -3.19 -16.78
N CYS A 689 25.52 -2.72 -16.09
CA CYS A 689 25.40 -1.83 -14.94
C CYS A 689 24.76 -0.46 -15.32
N PRO A 690 25.12 0.18 -16.45
CA PRO A 690 24.54 1.47 -16.83
C PRO A 690 23.02 1.43 -17.04
N ASP A 691 22.54 0.45 -17.82
CA ASP A 691 21.12 0.31 -18.12
C ASP A 691 20.30 0.01 -16.85
N PHE A 692 20.84 -0.82 -15.96
CA PHE A 692 20.19 -1.14 -14.70
C PHE A 692 20.19 0.03 -13.72
N PHE A 693 21.30 0.79 -13.63
CA PHE A 693 21.37 2.02 -12.85
C PHE A 693 20.35 3.06 -13.31
N LEU A 694 20.27 3.31 -14.63
CA LEU A 694 19.28 4.24 -15.20
C LEU A 694 17.85 3.75 -14.96
N PHE A 695 17.59 2.45 -15.07
CA PHE A 695 16.30 1.86 -14.75
C PHE A 695 15.89 2.16 -13.29
N LEU A 696 16.81 1.97 -12.33
CA LEU A 696 16.56 2.27 -10.92
C LEU A 696 16.29 3.75 -10.66
N CYS A 697 17.07 4.66 -11.24
CA CYS A 697 16.84 6.09 -11.14
C CYS A 697 15.47 6.50 -11.72
N ARG A 698 15.05 5.86 -12.82
CA ARG A 698 13.76 6.12 -13.47
C ARG A 698 12.56 5.66 -12.63
N LEU A 699 12.71 4.69 -11.72
CA LEU A 699 11.62 4.26 -10.84
C LEU A 699 11.14 5.37 -9.89
N LEU A 700 12.05 6.20 -9.37
CA LEU A 700 11.70 7.34 -8.50
C LEU A 700 11.47 8.65 -9.26
N SER A 701 11.85 8.70 -10.54
CA SER A 701 11.72 9.88 -11.39
C SER A 701 10.33 10.52 -11.37
N PRO A 702 9.19 9.80 -11.48
CA PRO A 702 7.86 10.43 -11.49
C PRO A 702 7.59 11.28 -10.24
N ILE A 703 8.00 10.80 -9.06
CA ILE A 703 7.79 11.49 -7.79
C ILE A 703 8.75 12.68 -7.67
N LEU A 704 10.03 12.47 -7.95
CA LEU A 704 11.04 13.51 -7.84
C LEU A 704 10.81 14.64 -8.84
N LYS A 705 10.39 14.33 -10.07
CA LYS A 705 10.00 15.31 -11.09
C LYS A 705 8.73 16.06 -10.68
N ALA A 706 7.72 15.38 -10.14
CA ALA A 706 6.53 16.06 -9.60
C ALA A 706 6.90 17.03 -8.46
N PHE A 707 7.84 16.67 -7.58
CA PHE A 707 8.32 17.54 -6.51
C PHE A 707 9.15 18.71 -7.04
N ALA A 708 10.01 18.49 -8.04
CA ALA A 708 10.76 19.56 -8.68
C ALA A 708 9.85 20.54 -9.44
N GLN A 709 8.84 20.02 -10.16
CA GLN A 709 7.83 20.83 -10.83
C GLN A 709 6.95 21.58 -9.82
N ALA A 710 6.64 20.98 -8.67
CA ALA A 710 5.95 21.66 -7.58
C ALA A 710 6.80 22.79 -6.98
N ALA A 711 8.11 22.60 -6.82
CA ALA A 711 9.02 23.66 -6.37
C ALA A 711 9.06 24.82 -7.37
N ALA A 712 9.14 24.50 -8.67
CA ALA A 712 9.00 25.49 -9.73
C ALA A 712 7.61 26.16 -9.71
N PHE A 713 6.53 25.46 -9.38
CA PHE A 713 5.19 26.04 -9.33
C PHE A 713 5.01 27.09 -8.21
N LEU A 714 5.86 27.10 -7.16
CA LEU A 714 5.72 28.03 -6.02
C LEU A 714 5.67 29.51 -6.43
N HIS A 715 6.34 29.90 -7.51
CA HIS A 715 6.32 31.29 -8.01
C HIS A 715 5.12 31.61 -8.91
N LEU A 716 4.47 30.60 -9.49
CA LEU A 716 3.31 30.74 -10.37
C LEU A 716 1.98 30.58 -9.63
N GLY A 717 1.99 29.81 -8.53
CA GLY A 717 0.81 29.47 -7.77
C GLY A 717 0.17 30.68 -7.09
N GLN A 718 -1.16 30.70 -7.08
CA GLN A 718 -1.92 31.79 -6.46
C GLN A 718 -2.14 31.46 -4.98
N LEU A 719 -1.37 32.12 -4.10
CA LEU A 719 -1.52 32.04 -2.64
C LEU A 719 -1.99 33.41 -2.09
N PRO A 720 -2.85 33.44 -1.05
CA PRO A 720 -3.36 32.30 -0.29
C PRO A 720 -4.58 31.61 -0.92
N ASP A 721 -4.65 30.29 -0.79
CA ASP A 721 -5.78 29.47 -1.23
C ASP A 721 -6.03 28.31 -0.25
N SER A 722 -7.18 27.65 -0.36
CA SER A 722 -7.46 26.38 0.30
C SER A 722 -6.48 25.28 -0.17
N GLU A 723 -6.21 24.30 0.69
CA GLU A 723 -5.34 23.16 0.36
C GLU A 723 -5.82 22.40 -0.88
N VAL A 724 -7.13 22.23 -1.03
CA VAL A 724 -7.75 21.57 -2.19
C VAL A 724 -7.62 22.41 -3.44
N GLY A 725 -7.88 23.72 -3.34
CA GLY A 725 -7.74 24.66 -4.46
C GLY A 725 -6.30 24.71 -4.98
N TYR A 726 -5.33 24.87 -4.09
CA TYR A 726 -3.92 24.90 -4.45
C TYR A 726 -3.43 23.57 -5.04
N SER A 727 -3.91 22.44 -4.52
CA SER A 727 -3.63 21.11 -5.10
C SER A 727 -4.16 20.95 -6.52
N GLN A 728 -5.34 21.50 -6.78
CA GLN A 728 -5.92 21.49 -8.12
C GLN A 728 -5.13 22.38 -9.09
N GLN A 729 -4.73 23.59 -8.66
CA GLN A 729 -3.89 24.47 -9.48
C GLN A 729 -2.55 23.80 -9.85
N LEU A 730 -1.89 23.17 -8.87
CA LEU A 730 -0.65 22.42 -9.13
C LEU A 730 -0.90 21.26 -10.11
N PHE A 731 -1.99 20.52 -9.94
CA PHE A 731 -2.30 19.42 -10.85
C PHE A 731 -2.54 19.88 -12.30
N GLU A 732 -3.25 20.99 -12.49
CA GLU A 732 -3.46 21.62 -13.80
C GLU A 732 -2.12 22.06 -14.42
N PHE A 733 -1.20 22.60 -13.61
CA PHE A 733 0.15 22.94 -14.04
C PHE A 733 0.96 21.69 -14.47
N LEU A 734 0.95 20.62 -13.67
CA LEU A 734 1.62 19.35 -14.02
C LEU A 734 1.08 18.77 -15.33
N GLN A 735 -0.23 18.88 -15.58
CA GLN A 735 -0.83 18.45 -16.85
C GLN A 735 -0.38 19.30 -18.03
N ALA A 736 -0.27 20.63 -17.87
CA ALA A 736 0.21 21.52 -18.91
C ALA A 736 1.67 21.22 -19.26
N CYS A 737 2.55 21.10 -18.26
CA CYS A 737 3.95 20.73 -18.47
C CYS A 737 4.07 19.35 -19.14
N ALA A 738 3.25 18.38 -18.73
CA ALA A 738 3.24 17.06 -19.34
C ALA A 738 2.85 17.08 -20.83
N GLN A 739 1.97 18.00 -21.25
CA GLN A 739 1.59 18.16 -22.65
C GLN A 739 2.70 18.80 -23.49
N GLU A 740 3.45 19.75 -22.90
CA GLU A 740 4.57 20.43 -23.56
C GLU A 740 5.79 19.51 -23.71
N GLU A 741 6.15 18.80 -22.64
CA GLU A 741 7.33 17.92 -22.62
C GLU A 741 7.05 16.51 -23.17
N GLY A 742 5.77 16.13 -23.27
CA GLY A 742 5.34 14.76 -23.61
C GLY A 742 5.54 13.74 -22.48
N ILE A 743 5.86 14.20 -21.26
CA ILE A 743 6.17 13.38 -20.08
C ILE A 743 4.95 13.36 -19.15
N PHE A 744 4.06 12.39 -19.34
CA PHE A 744 2.83 12.26 -18.56
C PHE A 744 2.98 11.49 -17.24
N GLU A 745 4.19 11.01 -16.91
CA GLU A 745 4.44 10.18 -15.73
C GLU A 745 4.18 10.93 -14.41
N CYS A 746 4.39 12.25 -14.41
CA CYS A 746 4.29 13.12 -13.23
C CYS A 746 2.89 13.73 -13.05
N ALA A 747 2.02 13.63 -14.07
CA ALA A 747 0.70 14.24 -14.10
C ALA A 747 -0.37 13.36 -13.39
N ASP A 748 -0.10 12.98 -12.14
CA ASP A 748 -1.04 12.25 -11.28
C ASP A 748 -1.49 13.17 -10.12
N PRO A 749 -2.80 13.34 -9.87
CA PRO A 749 -3.27 14.24 -8.81
C PRO A 749 -2.76 13.83 -7.42
N ASN A 750 -2.45 12.54 -7.24
CA ASN A 750 -1.88 12.02 -6.01
C ASN A 750 -0.47 12.56 -5.74
N LEU A 751 0.34 12.70 -6.79
CA LEU A 751 1.68 13.25 -6.68
C LEU A 751 1.63 14.75 -6.35
N ALA A 752 0.66 15.49 -6.92
CA ALA A 752 0.43 16.90 -6.59
C ALA A 752 0.10 17.10 -5.11
N ILE A 753 -0.86 16.33 -4.58
CA ILE A 753 -1.24 16.38 -3.16
C ILE A 753 -0.04 16.00 -2.27
N SER A 754 0.67 14.92 -2.61
CA SER A 754 1.85 14.49 -1.87
C SER A 754 2.97 15.54 -1.86
N ALA A 755 3.14 16.30 -2.94
CA ALA A 755 4.13 17.36 -3.03
C ALA A 755 3.77 18.52 -2.08
N ILE A 756 2.52 18.97 -2.09
CA ILE A 756 2.04 20.07 -1.23
C ILE A 756 2.16 19.70 0.24
N TRP A 757 1.81 18.47 0.62
CA TRP A 757 1.95 18.00 1.99
C TRP A 757 3.41 17.90 2.42
N THR A 758 4.29 17.42 1.55
CA THR A 758 5.73 17.38 1.82
C THR A 758 6.29 18.80 1.99
N PHE A 759 5.83 19.76 1.19
CA PHE A 759 6.25 21.17 1.30
C PHE A 759 5.68 21.86 2.55
N LYS A 760 4.49 21.46 3.00
CA LYS A 760 3.94 21.88 4.28
C LYS A 760 4.80 21.37 5.45
N ASP A 761 5.17 20.09 5.44
CA ASP A 761 6.03 19.51 6.48
C ASP A 761 7.45 20.10 6.48
N LEU A 762 7.97 20.44 5.29
CA LEU A 762 9.28 21.09 5.11
C LEU A 762 9.28 22.55 5.60
N GLY A 763 8.12 23.14 5.90
CA GLY A 763 7.99 24.54 6.30
C GLY A 763 7.99 25.52 5.12
N VAL A 764 7.84 25.06 3.87
CA VAL A 764 7.70 25.92 2.68
C VAL A 764 6.30 26.53 2.62
N LEU A 765 5.28 25.73 2.95
CA LEU A 765 3.88 26.16 3.01
C LEU A 765 3.40 26.12 4.46
N GLN A 766 2.71 27.16 4.89
CA GLN A 766 2.13 27.26 6.24
C GLN A 766 0.62 27.36 6.16
N GLN A 767 -0.07 26.62 7.04
CA GLN A 767 -1.53 26.66 7.11
C GLN A 767 -1.95 27.66 8.19
N MET A 768 -2.63 28.74 7.78
CA MET A 768 -3.13 29.78 8.68
C MET A 768 -4.66 29.71 8.79
N PRO A 769 -5.23 29.91 9.99
CA PRO A 769 -6.68 29.99 10.15
C PRO A 769 -7.21 31.28 9.51
N SER A 770 -8.22 31.16 8.65
CA SER A 770 -8.93 32.27 8.00
C SER A 770 -10.45 32.11 8.20
N PRO A 771 -11.26 33.20 8.19
CA PRO A 771 -12.72 33.11 8.32
C PRO A 771 -13.39 32.25 7.24
N ALA A 772 -12.74 32.02 6.10
CA ALA A 772 -13.21 31.14 5.03
C ALA A 772 -12.78 29.66 5.19
N GLY A 773 -12.06 29.32 6.27
CA GLY A 773 -11.41 28.02 6.48
C GLY A 773 -9.88 28.14 6.52
N PRO A 774 -9.15 27.06 6.81
CA PRO A 774 -7.69 27.12 6.84
C PRO A 774 -7.12 27.34 5.43
N GLN A 775 -6.28 28.37 5.28
CA GLN A 775 -5.66 28.75 4.02
C GLN A 775 -4.16 28.45 4.05
N LEU A 776 -3.61 28.06 2.90
CA LEU A 776 -2.18 27.90 2.70
C LEU A 776 -1.55 29.24 2.35
N HIS A 777 -0.43 29.54 2.99
CA HIS A 777 0.42 30.68 2.73
C HIS A 777 1.85 30.21 2.46
N LEU A 778 2.59 30.97 1.66
CA LEU A 778 4.02 30.76 1.52
C LEU A 778 4.72 31.23 2.80
N SER A 779 5.64 30.42 3.33
CA SER A 779 6.38 30.80 4.53
C SER A 779 7.32 31.98 4.26
N PRO A 780 7.62 32.81 5.28
CA PRO A 780 8.47 33.98 5.09
C PRO A 780 9.90 33.62 4.66
N THR A 781 10.37 32.42 5.02
CA THR A 781 11.70 31.91 4.63
C THR A 781 11.78 31.61 3.13
N PHE A 782 10.71 31.08 2.53
CA PHE A 782 10.66 30.76 1.10
C PHE A 782 10.00 31.86 0.25
N ALA A 783 9.72 33.04 0.82
CA ALA A 783 9.25 34.20 0.08
C ALA A 783 10.31 34.77 -0.89
N SER A 784 11.60 34.61 -0.59
CA SER A 784 12.68 35.02 -1.50
C SER A 784 12.87 34.02 -2.64
N ARG A 785 13.05 34.52 -3.86
CA ARG A 785 13.29 33.71 -5.06
C ARG A 785 14.50 32.79 -4.92
N ASP A 786 15.60 33.29 -4.35
CA ASP A 786 16.83 32.52 -4.15
C ASP A 786 16.60 31.24 -3.34
N ASN A 787 15.73 31.27 -2.32
CA ASN A 787 15.43 30.09 -1.50
C ASN A 787 14.52 29.10 -2.21
N GLN A 788 13.64 29.56 -3.12
CA GLN A 788 12.85 28.68 -3.98
C GLN A 788 13.75 27.99 -5.02
N ASP A 789 14.67 28.73 -5.62
CA ASP A 789 15.63 28.19 -6.59
C ASP A 789 16.57 27.16 -5.92
N LYS A 790 17.00 27.39 -4.67
CA LYS A 790 17.75 26.41 -3.87
C LYS A 790 16.97 25.13 -3.62
N LEU A 791 15.67 25.24 -3.28
CA LEU A 791 14.79 24.06 -3.09
C LEU A 791 14.65 23.26 -4.39
N GLU A 792 14.43 23.94 -5.51
CA GLU A 792 14.31 23.30 -6.81
C GLU A 792 15.62 22.58 -7.20
N GLN A 793 16.77 23.25 -7.04
CA GLN A 793 18.09 22.66 -7.29
C GLN A 793 18.36 21.46 -6.39
N PHE A 794 18.00 21.54 -5.11
CA PHE A 794 18.13 20.45 -4.15
C PHE A 794 17.33 19.20 -4.57
N ILE A 795 16.13 19.36 -5.14
CA ILE A 795 15.34 18.21 -5.60
C ILE A 795 15.89 17.69 -6.94
N ARG A 796 16.25 18.60 -7.86
CA ARG A 796 16.75 18.25 -9.20
C ARG A 796 18.04 17.44 -9.18
N GLN A 797 18.89 17.58 -8.16
CA GLN A 797 20.14 16.82 -8.07
C GLN A 797 19.91 15.29 -8.06
N PHE A 798 18.76 14.82 -7.57
CA PHE A 798 18.42 13.40 -7.49
C PHE A 798 17.73 12.86 -8.76
N ILE A 799 17.42 13.72 -9.73
CA ILE A 799 16.69 13.34 -10.95
C ILE A 799 17.69 12.93 -12.03
N CYS A 800 17.43 11.78 -12.64
CA CYS A 800 18.13 11.31 -13.83
C CYS A 800 17.33 11.72 -15.09
N SER A 801 17.98 12.39 -16.03
CA SER A 801 17.39 12.93 -17.27
C SER A 801 17.17 11.85 -18.33
#